data_AF-A0A970R9J5-F1
#
_entry.id   AF-A0A970R9J5-F1
#
_cell.length_a   1.000
_cell.length_b   1.000
_cell.length_c   1.000
_cell.angle_alpha   90.00
_cell.angle_beta   90.00
_cell.angle_gamma   90.00
#
_symmetry.space_group_name_H-M   'P 1'
#
loop_
_entity.id
_entity.type
_entity.pdbx_description
1 polymer ?
#
loop_
_entity_poly.entity_id
_entity_poly.type
_entity_poly.pdbx_seq_one_letter_code
_entity_poly.pdbx_strand_id
1 'polypeptide(L)'
;MVEIRLDSDTGIDDQDLYRVRQRFLSVNHDRLQRAYLVLSQHQQSVLRLLPLLLHLNHPLLPGYVSSRTPAGLSAYQSSADLVQYAQFFAPSFTYQASRANQAAQPLHGLFLMGSLGSVAYAEDSDMDFWLCHSAALTPTELQSLRKKCDLLQDWAASCGAKMSLFLIEPQQFARGQSSHRTLSIDDCGSTQHYLLLDEFYRTALWLAGRTLLWWLVPADEEHRYQDYCAILFAKRYVRDDEVIDLGGLAHIPSGEFISAGVWQLYKGIESPYKSLLKLLLLEVYATEQPQIECLSLSFKRAIYANQLNLDELDAYVMLYRRLEAYLLERHELGRLEVVRRCFYLKVGKRLTQGRLPGSSSWRRRLLEQLTDTWGWHLVLLSDLDRRPQWKVLQVQQERCVLVHELIYSYRCLTQLSQQRQAPQQVQPSRDLTVLWHRLYAAFAHTKDKIEYLDPGIAPDLSEPTLTFVRSTEYAFEQASWGVFRGRLDGQEWHAQTPLQRHQTLLSILVWAYLNGVIDDSTQLHCEASDSGLSVRELYAILSRLRRVLPLPLPAVTEDILLLRSYPVTVLLLVNLTGDPAPQCSPVYQNKISEPRAAFSGSGLTERTHLSIDQVVLNSWNELTVSQVSGEAAVQQSLTQLFNHCAEHNAELHVHMGCFSGAQPDLLVRRLEQLLAQAFTDSRVEAHRVSNKACTFYRVRRESLSV
;
A
#
# COMPACT_ATOMS: atom_id res chain seq x y z
N MET A 1 -27.99 26.11 24.83
CA MET A 1 -27.85 24.65 24.98
C MET A 1 -26.65 24.40 25.87
N VAL A 2 -26.77 23.51 26.85
CA VAL A 2 -25.85 23.41 28.00
C VAL A 2 -24.80 22.32 27.75
N GLU A 3 -23.53 22.67 27.96
CA GLU A 3 -22.39 21.75 28.02
C GLU A 3 -22.60 20.76 29.19
N ILE A 4 -22.38 19.47 28.96
CA ILE A 4 -22.53 18.45 30.01
C ILE A 4 -21.21 18.32 30.75
N ARG A 5 -21.25 18.33 32.09
CA ARG A 5 -20.10 18.08 32.95
C ARG A 5 -20.43 16.93 33.89
N LEU A 6 -19.67 15.84 33.79
CA LEU A 6 -19.81 14.70 34.69
C LEU A 6 -18.67 14.78 35.71
N ASP A 7 -18.95 15.34 36.88
CA ASP A 7 -17.96 15.50 37.93
C ASP A 7 -18.12 14.38 38.97
N SER A 8 -17.09 13.55 39.11
CA SER A 8 -17.12 12.41 40.04
C SER A 8 -17.07 12.82 41.52
N ASP A 9 -16.53 14.01 41.82
CA ASP A 9 -16.32 14.53 43.16
C ASP A 9 -17.60 15.19 43.72
N THR A 10 -18.37 15.87 42.87
CA THR A 10 -19.69 16.43 43.25
C THR A 10 -20.85 15.46 43.06
N GLY A 11 -20.61 14.31 42.41
CA GLY A 11 -21.61 13.32 42.05
C GLY A 11 -22.09 13.46 40.60
N ILE A 12 -22.33 12.32 39.96
CA ILE A 12 -22.73 12.24 38.55
C ILE A 12 -24.27 12.18 38.46
N ASP A 13 -24.88 13.04 37.64
CA ASP A 13 -26.32 13.00 37.33
C ASP A 13 -26.62 11.94 36.26
N ASP A 14 -27.51 11.00 36.58
CA ASP A 14 -28.00 9.95 35.67
C ASP A 14 -28.60 10.54 34.38
N GLN A 15 -29.25 11.70 34.46
CA GLN A 15 -29.82 12.36 33.29
C GLN A 15 -28.73 12.84 32.34
N ASP A 16 -27.60 13.30 32.87
CA ASP A 16 -26.50 13.79 32.05
C ASP A 16 -25.74 12.64 31.40
N LEU A 17 -25.54 11.51 32.09
CA LEU A 17 -25.04 10.27 31.47
C LEU A 17 -25.95 9.81 30.32
N TYR A 18 -27.27 9.80 30.54
CA TYR A 18 -28.24 9.46 29.51
C TYR A 18 -28.16 10.43 28.31
N ARG A 19 -28.08 11.75 28.56
CA ARG A 19 -27.98 12.76 27.51
C ARG A 19 -26.71 12.60 26.67
N VAL A 20 -25.54 12.36 27.29
CA VAL A 20 -24.29 12.11 26.56
C VAL A 20 -24.45 10.88 25.66
N ARG A 21 -24.99 9.78 26.20
CA ARG A 21 -25.25 8.56 25.43
C ARG A 21 -26.17 8.82 24.24
N GLN A 22 -27.25 9.59 24.42
CA GLN A 22 -28.16 9.96 23.34
C GLN A 22 -27.50 10.84 22.27
N ARG A 23 -26.66 11.82 22.67
CA ARG A 23 -25.93 12.65 21.69
C ARG A 23 -25.00 11.81 20.84
N PHE A 24 -24.24 10.90 21.44
CA PHE A 24 -23.39 9.96 20.71
C PHE A 24 -24.20 9.08 19.74
N LEU A 25 -25.29 8.47 20.22
CA LEU A 25 -26.13 7.60 19.39
C LEU A 25 -26.80 8.36 18.23
N SER A 26 -27.18 9.62 18.44
CA SER A 26 -27.71 10.50 17.38
C SER A 26 -26.66 10.74 16.30
N VAL A 27 -25.44 11.14 16.69
CA VAL A 27 -24.33 11.36 15.74
C VAL A 27 -23.97 10.07 15.01
N ASN A 28 -23.94 8.93 15.71
CA ASN A 28 -23.71 7.62 15.12
C ASN A 28 -24.78 7.28 14.08
N HIS A 29 -26.06 7.50 14.40
CA HIS A 29 -27.17 7.27 13.48
C HIS A 29 -27.03 8.10 12.21
N ASP A 30 -26.76 9.40 12.33
CA ASP A 30 -26.68 10.28 11.17
C ASP A 30 -25.43 9.99 10.31
N ARG A 31 -24.30 9.62 10.93
CA ARG A 31 -23.11 9.14 10.21
C ARG A 31 -23.38 7.83 9.48
N LEU A 32 -24.16 6.92 10.07
CA LEU A 32 -24.59 5.69 9.41
C LEU A 32 -25.53 5.99 8.22
N GLN A 33 -26.40 7.00 8.31
CA GLN A 33 -27.18 7.46 7.16
C GLN A 33 -26.27 8.02 6.05
N ARG A 34 -25.26 8.84 6.40
CA ARG A 34 -24.25 9.30 5.44
C ARG A 34 -23.52 8.15 4.76
N ALA A 35 -23.22 7.07 5.48
CA ALA A 35 -22.64 5.86 4.92
C ALA A 35 -23.58 5.22 3.88
N TYR A 36 -24.85 5.01 4.22
CA TYR A 36 -25.83 4.44 3.27
C TYR A 36 -26.02 5.29 2.01
N LEU A 37 -25.88 6.62 2.07
CA LEU A 37 -25.96 7.49 0.88
C LEU A 37 -24.81 7.29 -0.11
N VAL A 38 -23.71 6.66 0.31
CA VAL A 38 -22.50 6.50 -0.51
C VAL A 38 -22.29 5.05 -0.96
N LEU A 39 -22.77 4.09 -0.18
CA LEU A 39 -22.65 2.67 -0.50
C LEU A 39 -23.53 2.27 -1.69
N SER A 40 -23.04 1.34 -2.52
CA SER A 40 -23.84 0.68 -3.54
C SER A 40 -24.96 -0.15 -2.91
N GLN A 41 -26.04 -0.42 -3.64
CA GLN A 41 -27.16 -1.21 -3.11
C GLN A 41 -26.71 -2.56 -2.54
N HIS A 42 -25.74 -3.22 -3.18
CA HIS A 42 -25.19 -4.48 -2.70
C HIS A 42 -24.39 -4.32 -1.39
N GLN A 43 -23.54 -3.30 -1.28
CA GLN A 43 -22.81 -3.01 -0.06
C GLN A 43 -23.75 -2.63 1.10
N GLN A 44 -24.80 -1.84 0.83
CA GLN A 44 -25.82 -1.52 1.84
C GLN A 44 -26.51 -2.78 2.37
N SER A 45 -26.78 -3.74 1.49
CA SER A 45 -27.43 -5.00 1.82
C SER A 45 -26.56 -5.85 2.75
N VAL A 46 -25.26 -5.97 2.44
CA VAL A 46 -24.27 -6.64 3.29
C VAL A 46 -24.22 -5.98 4.67
N LEU A 47 -24.08 -4.65 4.72
CA LEU A 47 -23.98 -3.91 5.98
C LEU A 47 -25.23 -4.07 6.86
N ARG A 48 -26.42 -4.11 6.26
CA ARG A 48 -27.69 -4.30 6.99
C ARG A 48 -27.87 -5.73 7.50
N LEU A 49 -27.49 -6.74 6.72
CA LEU A 49 -27.69 -8.14 7.07
C LEU A 49 -26.65 -8.67 8.07
N LEU A 50 -25.44 -8.12 8.07
CA LEU A 50 -24.34 -8.64 8.88
C LEU A 50 -24.68 -8.81 10.38
N PRO A 51 -25.31 -7.84 11.08
CA PRO A 51 -25.73 -8.04 12.47
C PRO A 51 -26.67 -9.25 12.65
N LEU A 52 -27.63 -9.44 11.72
CA LEU A 52 -28.55 -10.57 11.76
C LEU A 52 -27.82 -11.91 11.57
N LEU A 53 -26.89 -11.97 10.61
CA LEU A 53 -26.10 -13.17 10.31
C LEU A 53 -25.16 -13.55 11.47
N LEU A 54 -24.66 -12.58 12.22
CA LEU A 54 -23.88 -12.82 13.44
C LEU A 54 -24.76 -13.23 14.62
N HIS A 55 -25.95 -12.65 14.72
CA HIS A 55 -26.92 -12.97 15.77
C HIS A 55 -27.51 -14.39 15.60
N LEU A 56 -27.66 -14.88 14.38
CA LEU A 56 -28.21 -16.21 14.08
C LEU A 56 -27.14 -17.23 13.71
N ASN A 57 -27.43 -18.51 13.93
CA ASN A 57 -26.61 -19.62 13.44
C ASN A 57 -27.52 -20.67 12.80
N HIS A 58 -27.78 -20.53 11.50
CA HIS A 58 -28.77 -21.34 10.79
C HIS A 58 -28.18 -21.94 9.51
N PRO A 59 -28.40 -23.24 9.20
CA PRO A 59 -27.79 -23.92 8.03
C PRO A 59 -28.05 -23.28 6.66
N LEU A 60 -29.16 -22.56 6.52
CA LEU A 60 -29.53 -21.87 5.28
C LEU A 60 -28.97 -20.44 5.17
N LEU A 61 -28.34 -19.92 6.22
CA LEU A 61 -27.78 -18.57 6.22
C LEU A 61 -26.27 -18.60 5.99
N PRO A 62 -25.70 -17.58 5.32
CA PRO A 62 -24.25 -17.42 5.20
C PRO A 62 -23.55 -17.46 6.57
N GLY A 63 -22.33 -18.01 6.59
CA GLY A 63 -21.53 -18.11 7.81
C GLY A 63 -21.81 -19.33 8.69
N TYR A 64 -22.74 -20.22 8.32
CA TYR A 64 -22.99 -21.43 9.10
C TYR A 64 -21.81 -22.42 9.02
N VAL A 65 -21.30 -22.83 10.19
CA VAL A 65 -20.23 -23.84 10.30
C VAL A 65 -20.76 -25.13 10.95
N SER A 66 -21.45 -25.00 12.08
CA SER A 66 -22.05 -26.10 12.84
C SER A 66 -23.11 -25.58 13.80
N SER A 67 -23.98 -26.44 14.34
CA SER A 67 -25.00 -26.05 15.33
C SER A 67 -24.42 -25.49 16.64
N ARG A 68 -23.14 -25.76 16.94
CA ARG A 68 -22.44 -25.29 18.15
C ARG A 68 -21.67 -23.98 17.94
N THR A 69 -21.68 -23.42 16.73
CA THR A 69 -20.97 -22.18 16.43
C THR A 69 -21.55 -21.03 17.25
N PRO A 70 -20.72 -20.24 17.96
CA PRO A 70 -21.19 -19.10 18.74
C PRO A 70 -21.99 -18.12 17.88
N ALA A 71 -23.15 -17.72 18.40
CA ALA A 71 -24.00 -16.68 17.83
C ALA A 71 -24.85 -16.04 18.92
N GLY A 72 -25.38 -14.86 18.62
CA GLY A 72 -26.18 -14.07 19.56
C GLY A 72 -25.45 -12.78 19.94
N LEU A 73 -25.78 -11.70 19.24
CA LEU A 73 -25.39 -10.35 19.61
C LEU A 73 -26.19 -9.85 20.82
N SER A 74 -25.48 -9.30 21.81
CA SER A 74 -26.05 -8.71 23.02
C SER A 74 -27.12 -7.67 22.68
N ALA A 75 -28.27 -7.69 23.36
CA ALA A 75 -29.35 -6.72 23.17
C ALA A 75 -29.80 -6.46 21.72
N TYR A 76 -29.47 -7.33 20.75
CA TYR A 76 -29.85 -7.14 19.35
C TYR A 76 -31.26 -7.65 19.09
N GLN A 77 -32.06 -6.84 18.39
CA GLN A 77 -33.39 -7.19 17.90
C GLN A 77 -33.46 -6.93 16.41
N SER A 78 -33.88 -7.93 15.64
CA SER A 78 -34.04 -7.80 14.19
C SER A 78 -35.39 -7.15 13.85
N SER A 79 -35.40 -6.22 12.89
CA SER A 79 -36.66 -5.70 12.34
C SER A 79 -37.34 -6.72 11.43
N ALA A 80 -38.67 -6.61 11.31
CA ALA A 80 -39.45 -7.46 10.42
C ALA A 80 -38.98 -7.34 8.96
N ASP A 81 -38.66 -6.12 8.51
CA ASP A 81 -38.15 -5.84 7.16
C ASP A 81 -36.82 -6.56 6.90
N LEU A 82 -35.93 -6.59 7.89
CA LEU A 82 -34.63 -7.27 7.75
C LEU A 82 -34.79 -8.79 7.72
N VAL A 83 -35.75 -9.32 8.48
CA VAL A 83 -36.11 -10.75 8.42
C VAL A 83 -36.67 -11.13 7.06
N GLN A 84 -37.63 -10.35 6.54
CA GLN A 84 -38.16 -10.56 5.18
C GLN A 84 -37.06 -10.46 4.13
N TYR A 85 -36.15 -9.50 4.29
CA TYR A 85 -35.01 -9.36 3.42
C TYR A 85 -34.10 -10.61 3.46
N ALA A 86 -33.82 -11.17 4.64
CA ALA A 86 -33.08 -12.43 4.77
C ALA A 86 -33.83 -13.62 4.14
N GLN A 87 -35.16 -13.66 4.22
CA GLN A 87 -36.00 -14.70 3.60
C GLN A 87 -35.98 -14.63 2.07
N PHE A 88 -35.74 -13.46 1.48
CA PHE A 88 -35.53 -13.36 0.04
C PHE A 88 -34.28 -14.14 -0.41
N PHE A 89 -33.21 -14.11 0.39
CA PHE A 89 -31.98 -14.89 0.11
C PHE A 89 -32.10 -16.36 0.47
N ALA A 90 -32.90 -16.68 1.49
CA ALA A 90 -33.14 -18.05 1.95
C ALA A 90 -34.64 -18.29 2.13
N PRO A 91 -35.39 -18.66 1.08
CA PRO A 91 -36.87 -18.75 1.14
C PRO A 91 -37.40 -19.71 2.20
N SER A 92 -36.68 -20.80 2.46
CA SER A 92 -37.04 -21.79 3.48
C SER A 92 -36.60 -21.40 4.89
N PHE A 93 -35.94 -20.25 5.08
CA PHE A 93 -35.56 -19.75 6.39
C PHE A 93 -36.78 -19.20 7.12
N THR A 94 -37.01 -19.70 8.33
CA THR A 94 -38.00 -19.13 9.25
C THR A 94 -37.27 -18.53 10.42
N TYR A 95 -37.48 -17.24 10.66
CA TYR A 95 -36.92 -16.59 11.84
C TYR A 95 -37.56 -17.18 13.10
N GLN A 96 -36.74 -17.82 13.92
CA GLN A 96 -37.12 -18.27 15.25
C GLN A 96 -36.21 -17.55 16.25
N ALA A 97 -36.81 -16.72 17.10
CA ALA A 97 -36.13 -16.17 18.25
C ALA A 97 -35.81 -17.33 19.22
N SER A 98 -34.68 -18.00 19.01
CA SER A 98 -34.26 -19.13 19.84
C SER A 98 -33.99 -18.65 21.26
N ARG A 99 -34.62 -19.27 22.26
CA ARG A 99 -34.31 -19.06 23.69
C ARG A 99 -32.83 -19.33 24.00
N ALA A 100 -32.16 -20.19 23.21
CA ALA A 100 -30.73 -20.45 23.35
C ALA A 100 -29.86 -19.26 22.92
N ASN A 101 -30.27 -18.49 21.90
CA ASN A 101 -29.58 -17.26 21.49
C ASN A 101 -29.73 -16.13 22.52
N GLN A 102 -30.75 -16.20 23.39
CA GLN A 102 -30.99 -15.22 24.46
C GLN A 102 -30.17 -15.52 25.72
N ALA A 103 -29.78 -16.76 25.96
CA ALA A 103 -29.19 -17.17 27.24
C ALA A 103 -27.67 -16.93 27.35
N ALA A 104 -26.90 -17.04 26.26
CA ALA A 104 -25.44 -16.96 26.31
C ALA A 104 -24.84 -15.69 25.68
N GLN A 105 -25.56 -15.03 24.75
CA GLN A 105 -25.15 -13.82 23.99
C GLN A 105 -23.63 -13.55 23.96
N PRO A 106 -22.83 -14.48 23.39
CA PRO A 106 -21.37 -14.44 23.50
C PRO A 106 -20.73 -13.32 22.65
N LEU A 107 -21.50 -12.67 21.79
CA LEU A 107 -21.06 -11.55 20.98
C LEU A 107 -21.52 -10.25 21.65
N HIS A 108 -20.57 -9.45 22.10
CA HIS A 108 -20.82 -8.24 22.88
C HIS A 108 -21.20 -7.06 22.00
N GLY A 109 -20.52 -6.85 20.86
CA GLY A 109 -20.75 -5.68 20.03
C GLY A 109 -20.15 -5.79 18.64
N LEU A 110 -20.76 -5.08 17.69
CA LEU A 110 -20.30 -4.97 16.31
C LEU A 110 -20.10 -3.50 15.96
N PHE A 111 -18.89 -3.17 15.56
CA PHE A 111 -18.49 -1.84 15.14
C PHE A 111 -17.89 -1.90 13.75
N LEU A 112 -18.15 -0.87 12.96
CA LEU A 112 -17.51 -0.64 11.67
C LEU A 112 -16.55 0.52 11.82
N MET A 113 -15.27 0.32 11.52
CA MET A 113 -14.21 1.31 11.63
C MET A 113 -13.79 1.82 10.25
N GLY A 114 -13.21 3.01 10.19
CA GLY A 114 -12.52 3.53 9.01
C GLY A 114 -13.20 4.73 8.37
N SER A 115 -13.08 4.85 7.05
CA SER A 115 -13.53 6.06 6.34
C SER A 115 -15.03 6.07 6.01
N LEU A 116 -15.76 4.97 6.24
CA LEU A 116 -17.18 4.88 5.91
C LEU A 116 -18.01 5.82 6.82
N GLY A 117 -18.89 6.61 6.21
CA GLY A 117 -19.62 7.68 6.90
C GLY A 117 -18.85 9.00 7.02
N SER A 118 -17.64 9.09 6.45
CA SER A 118 -16.88 10.34 6.29
C SER A 118 -16.88 10.87 4.85
N VAL A 119 -16.47 12.12 4.67
CA VAL A 119 -16.32 12.79 3.37
C VAL A 119 -15.30 12.07 2.49
N ALA A 120 -14.30 11.44 3.12
CA ALA A 120 -13.18 10.77 2.48
C ALA A 120 -13.42 9.28 2.18
N TYR A 121 -14.65 8.79 2.21
CA TYR A 121 -14.95 7.42 1.77
C TYR A 121 -14.78 7.28 0.24
N ALA A 122 -14.03 6.27 -0.18
CA ALA A 122 -13.90 5.86 -1.58
C ALA A 122 -14.61 4.51 -1.79
N GLU A 123 -15.21 4.30 -2.97
CA GLU A 123 -16.06 3.12 -3.26
C GLU A 123 -15.30 1.79 -3.21
N ASP A 124 -13.99 1.84 -3.42
CA ASP A 124 -13.04 0.73 -3.35
C ASP A 124 -12.46 0.50 -1.95
N SER A 125 -12.84 1.32 -0.95
CA SER A 125 -12.37 1.18 0.43
C SER A 125 -13.00 -0.04 1.11
N ASP A 126 -12.16 -0.84 1.74
CA ASP A 126 -12.59 -1.99 2.54
C ASP A 126 -13.40 -1.56 3.77
N MET A 127 -14.34 -2.41 4.18
CA MET A 127 -15.12 -2.24 5.41
C MET A 127 -14.53 -3.10 6.53
N ASP A 128 -13.92 -2.46 7.53
CA ASP A 128 -13.28 -3.12 8.65
C ASP A 128 -14.24 -3.21 9.85
N PHE A 129 -14.56 -4.43 10.28
CA PHE A 129 -15.49 -4.66 11.37
C PHE A 129 -14.80 -5.23 12.60
N TRP A 130 -15.05 -4.63 13.76
CA TRP A 130 -14.66 -5.17 15.05
C TRP A 130 -15.85 -5.89 15.67
N LEU A 131 -15.73 -7.21 15.79
CA LEU A 131 -16.67 -8.07 16.49
C LEU A 131 -16.12 -8.36 17.89
N CYS A 132 -16.65 -7.63 18.87
CA CYS A 132 -16.32 -7.82 20.27
C CYS A 132 -17.00 -9.09 20.80
N HIS A 133 -16.24 -9.98 21.43
CA HIS A 133 -16.76 -11.24 21.96
C HIS A 133 -16.41 -11.46 23.44
N SER A 134 -17.08 -12.44 24.06
CA SER A 134 -16.82 -12.85 25.44
C SER A 134 -15.48 -13.56 25.59
N ALA A 135 -14.76 -13.26 26.67
CA ALA A 135 -13.57 -13.99 27.10
C ALA A 135 -13.91 -15.44 27.55
N ALA A 136 -15.18 -15.75 27.78
CA ALA A 136 -15.63 -17.09 28.19
C ALA A 136 -15.68 -18.10 27.03
N LEU A 137 -15.45 -17.66 25.78
CA LEU A 137 -15.41 -18.56 24.63
C LEU A 137 -14.21 -19.51 24.73
N THR A 138 -14.47 -20.80 24.58
CA THR A 138 -13.41 -21.81 24.51
C THR A 138 -12.60 -21.68 23.20
N PRO A 139 -11.36 -22.21 23.14
CA PRO A 139 -10.55 -22.14 21.91
C PRO A 139 -11.23 -22.76 20.67
N THR A 140 -12.02 -23.83 20.87
CA THR A 140 -12.77 -24.49 19.81
C THR A 140 -13.95 -23.65 19.31
N GLU A 141 -14.68 -23.02 20.23
CA GLU A 141 -15.74 -22.06 19.90
C GLU A 141 -15.18 -20.85 19.17
N LEU A 142 -14.07 -20.29 19.64
CA LEU A 142 -13.38 -19.18 18.99
C LEU A 142 -12.92 -19.55 17.58
N GLN A 143 -12.38 -20.75 17.38
CA GLN A 143 -12.01 -21.24 16.04
C GLN A 143 -13.25 -21.38 15.13
N SER A 144 -14.37 -21.87 15.65
CA SER A 144 -15.61 -21.97 14.86
C SER A 144 -16.19 -20.58 14.52
N LEU A 145 -16.09 -19.61 15.43
CA LEU A 145 -16.48 -18.23 15.19
C LEU A 145 -15.60 -17.56 14.13
N ARG A 146 -14.28 -17.82 14.15
CA ARG A 146 -13.35 -17.38 13.09
C ARG A 146 -13.77 -17.92 11.72
N LYS A 147 -14.00 -19.23 11.62
CA LYS A 147 -14.49 -19.84 10.37
C LYS A 147 -15.81 -19.24 9.90
N LYS A 148 -16.73 -18.93 10.82
CA LYS A 148 -17.97 -18.21 10.50
C LYS A 148 -17.67 -16.82 9.91
N CYS A 149 -16.74 -16.07 10.49
CA CYS A 149 -16.33 -14.76 9.98
C CYS A 149 -15.69 -14.88 8.58
N ASP A 150 -14.84 -15.88 8.34
CA ASP A 150 -14.24 -16.13 7.02
C ASP A 150 -15.32 -16.38 5.96
N LEU A 151 -16.28 -17.26 6.25
CA LEU A 151 -17.42 -17.53 5.35
C LEU A 151 -18.31 -16.29 5.11
N LEU A 152 -18.45 -15.41 6.09
CA LEU A 152 -19.18 -14.15 5.93
C LEU A 152 -18.40 -13.14 5.06
N GLN A 153 -17.08 -13.13 5.14
CA GLN A 153 -16.22 -12.33 4.25
C GLN A 153 -16.33 -12.83 2.81
N ASP A 154 -16.27 -14.15 2.58
CA ASP A 154 -16.46 -14.75 1.26
C ASP A 154 -17.85 -14.43 0.68
N TRP A 155 -18.89 -14.51 1.52
CA TRP A 155 -20.25 -14.14 1.12
C TRP A 155 -20.35 -12.65 0.76
N ALA A 156 -19.78 -11.75 1.56
CA ALA A 156 -19.77 -10.33 1.26
C ALA A 156 -19.03 -10.04 -0.06
N ALA A 157 -17.89 -10.69 -0.30
CA ALA A 157 -17.14 -10.59 -1.54
C ALA A 157 -17.97 -11.06 -2.75
N SER A 158 -18.75 -12.13 -2.61
CA SER A 158 -19.67 -12.60 -3.66
C SER A 158 -20.78 -11.58 -3.98
N CYS A 159 -21.09 -10.69 -3.03
CA CYS A 159 -22.02 -9.57 -3.20
C CYS A 159 -21.32 -8.28 -3.68
N GLY A 160 -20.03 -8.30 -4.01
CA GLY A 160 -19.29 -7.09 -4.43
C GLY A 160 -18.93 -6.15 -3.29
N ALA A 161 -18.93 -6.63 -2.04
CA ALA A 161 -18.52 -5.87 -0.87
C ALA A 161 -17.23 -6.44 -0.28
N LYS A 162 -16.16 -5.63 -0.26
CA LYS A 162 -14.93 -5.99 0.44
C LYS A 162 -15.06 -5.71 1.92
N MET A 163 -14.86 -6.73 2.74
CA MET A 163 -15.08 -6.68 4.18
C MET A 163 -14.01 -7.50 4.90
N SER A 164 -13.55 -6.98 6.04
CA SER A 164 -12.67 -7.68 6.97
C SER A 164 -13.35 -7.78 8.35
N LEU A 165 -13.34 -8.95 8.97
CA LEU A 165 -13.94 -9.19 10.29
C LEU A 165 -12.86 -9.54 11.33
N PHE A 166 -12.66 -8.65 12.30
CA PHE A 166 -11.68 -8.79 13.37
C PHE A 166 -12.36 -9.17 14.68
N LEU A 167 -11.92 -10.28 15.28
CA LEU A 167 -12.39 -10.70 16.61
C LEU A 167 -11.62 -9.97 17.69
N ILE A 168 -12.33 -9.23 18.53
CA ILE A 168 -11.75 -8.43 19.62
C ILE A 168 -12.25 -8.97 20.96
N GLU A 169 -11.33 -9.37 21.84
CA GLU A 169 -11.64 -9.59 23.25
C GLU A 169 -11.36 -8.26 23.99
N PRO A 170 -12.39 -7.57 24.53
CA PRO A 170 -12.22 -6.21 25.02
C PRO A 170 -11.20 -6.05 26.15
N GLN A 171 -11.14 -6.97 27.12
CA GLN A 171 -10.24 -6.83 28.27
C GLN A 171 -8.77 -7.05 27.88
N GLN A 172 -8.52 -8.01 27.01
CA GLN A 172 -7.21 -8.29 26.43
C GLN A 172 -6.75 -7.09 25.60
N PHE A 173 -7.63 -6.55 24.74
CA PHE A 173 -7.33 -5.34 23.97
C PHE A 173 -7.00 -4.16 24.88
N ALA A 174 -7.84 -3.86 25.88
CA ALA A 174 -7.65 -2.73 26.81
C ALA A 174 -6.33 -2.79 27.62
N ARG A 175 -5.73 -3.98 27.76
CA ARG A 175 -4.42 -4.18 28.42
C ARG A 175 -3.23 -4.02 27.46
N GLY A 176 -3.47 -3.64 26.20
CA GLY A 176 -2.46 -3.60 25.15
C GLY A 176 -1.94 -4.99 24.75
N GLN A 177 -2.63 -6.06 25.16
CA GLN A 177 -2.28 -7.43 24.78
C GLN A 177 -3.00 -7.71 23.46
N SER A 178 -2.31 -7.66 22.32
CA SER A 178 -2.95 -8.11 21.08
C SER A 178 -3.15 -9.63 21.13
N SER A 179 -4.36 -10.09 20.79
CA SER A 179 -4.69 -11.52 20.74
C SER A 179 -3.71 -12.29 19.87
N HIS A 180 -3.37 -13.52 20.28
CA HIS A 180 -2.49 -14.49 19.61
C HIS A 180 -2.96 -14.82 18.17
N ARG A 181 -2.81 -13.88 17.23
CA ARG A 181 -2.68 -14.13 15.81
C ARG A 181 -1.28 -13.70 15.43
N THR A 182 -0.56 -14.61 14.77
CA THR A 182 0.54 -14.27 13.87
C THR A 182 -0.01 -13.20 12.93
N LEU A 183 0.45 -11.97 13.12
CA LEU A 183 0.02 -10.80 12.38
C LEU A 183 0.36 -11.07 10.92
N SER A 184 -0.64 -11.10 10.03
CA SER A 184 -0.33 -10.81 8.63
C SER A 184 0.01 -9.34 8.55
N ILE A 185 0.91 -8.95 7.64
CA ILE A 185 1.24 -7.54 7.37
C ILE A 185 0.03 -6.60 7.41
N ASP A 186 -1.16 -7.00 6.94
CA ASP A 186 -2.35 -6.13 6.96
C ASP A 186 -2.89 -5.77 8.35
N ASP A 187 -2.56 -6.54 9.39
CA ASP A 187 -2.98 -6.31 10.78
C ASP A 187 -1.75 -5.97 11.64
N CYS A 188 -1.35 -4.71 11.70
CA CYS A 188 -0.24 -4.25 12.55
C CYS A 188 -0.63 -4.10 14.04
N GLY A 189 -1.70 -4.79 14.49
CA GLY A 189 -2.34 -4.58 15.79
C GLY A 189 -1.41 -4.71 17.01
N SER A 190 -0.30 -5.46 16.88
CA SER A 190 0.68 -5.62 17.96
C SER A 190 1.57 -4.40 18.22
N THR A 191 1.72 -3.47 17.26
CA THR A 191 2.68 -2.35 17.38
C THR A 191 2.04 -0.96 17.42
N GLN A 192 0.70 -0.87 17.33
CA GLN A 192 -0.07 0.38 17.29
C GLN A 192 -1.37 0.23 18.10
N HIS A 193 -1.28 0.14 19.43
CA HIS A 193 -2.47 -0.03 20.28
C HIS A 193 -3.26 1.28 20.45
N TYR A 194 -2.61 2.33 20.97
CA TYR A 194 -3.30 3.56 21.35
C TYR A 194 -3.64 4.45 20.14
N LEU A 195 -2.79 4.49 19.11
CA LEU A 195 -3.06 5.23 17.88
C LEU A 195 -4.20 4.59 17.08
N LEU A 196 -4.29 3.25 17.09
CA LEU A 196 -5.44 2.54 16.52
C LEU A 196 -6.71 2.84 17.32
N LEU A 197 -6.61 2.90 18.65
CA LEU A 197 -7.74 3.23 19.52
C LEU A 197 -8.22 4.68 19.33
N ASP A 198 -7.32 5.65 19.13
CA ASP A 198 -7.67 7.03 18.74
C ASP A 198 -8.43 7.06 17.41
N GLU A 199 -7.94 6.36 16.39
CA GLU A 199 -8.65 6.24 15.12
C GLU A 199 -10.01 5.55 15.30
N PHE A 200 -10.08 4.49 16.10
CA PHE A 200 -11.31 3.76 16.36
C PHE A 200 -12.35 4.67 17.03
N TYR A 201 -12.02 5.38 18.10
CA TYR A 201 -12.98 6.21 18.81
C TYR A 201 -13.54 7.37 17.99
N ARG A 202 -12.76 7.95 17.07
CA ARG A 202 -13.27 9.03 16.20
C ARG A 202 -13.95 8.54 14.93
N THR A 203 -13.72 7.29 14.51
CA THR A 203 -14.25 6.77 13.23
C THR A 203 -15.32 5.70 13.38
N ALA A 204 -15.37 4.96 14.48
CA ALA A 204 -16.24 3.81 14.62
C ALA A 204 -17.73 4.19 14.47
N LEU A 205 -18.45 3.32 13.78
CA LEU A 205 -19.90 3.28 13.70
C LEU A 205 -20.38 2.06 14.48
N TRP A 206 -21.16 2.29 15.53
CA TRP A 206 -21.84 1.23 16.26
C TRP A 206 -23.01 0.70 15.43
N LEU A 207 -23.04 -0.61 15.19
CA LEU A 207 -24.06 -1.27 14.39
C LEU A 207 -25.03 -2.10 15.23
N ALA A 208 -24.53 -2.79 16.25
CA ALA A 208 -25.32 -3.62 17.15
C ALA A 208 -24.53 -3.97 18.42
N GLY A 209 -25.26 -4.34 19.48
CA GLY A 209 -24.64 -4.82 20.72
C GLY A 209 -24.52 -3.79 21.82
N ARG A 210 -23.60 -4.03 22.74
CA ARG A 210 -23.19 -3.12 23.81
C ARG A 210 -22.50 -1.89 23.24
N THR A 211 -22.63 -0.76 23.93
CA THR A 211 -22.00 0.52 23.55
C THR A 211 -20.65 0.71 24.25
N LEU A 212 -19.79 1.60 23.77
CA LEU A 212 -18.47 1.81 24.38
C LEU A 212 -18.58 2.59 25.70
N LEU A 213 -17.95 2.09 26.77
CA LEU A 213 -17.89 2.73 28.08
C LEU A 213 -17.16 4.09 28.00
N TRP A 214 -16.16 4.18 27.12
CA TRP A 214 -15.31 5.37 26.97
C TRP A 214 -16.07 6.68 26.73
N TRP A 215 -17.26 6.64 26.12
CA TRP A 215 -18.10 7.83 25.92
C TRP A 215 -18.65 8.40 27.23
N LEU A 216 -18.74 7.60 28.29
CA LEU A 216 -19.27 7.98 29.60
C LEU A 216 -18.18 8.52 30.55
N VAL A 217 -16.92 8.47 30.11
CA VAL A 217 -15.78 9.06 30.83
C VAL A 217 -15.44 10.40 30.18
N PRO A 218 -15.55 11.54 30.89
CA PRO A 218 -15.19 12.86 30.37
C PRO A 218 -13.74 12.92 29.89
N ALA A 219 -13.47 13.77 28.90
CA ALA A 219 -12.11 13.95 28.38
C ALA A 219 -11.11 14.44 29.44
N ASP A 220 -11.57 15.20 30.43
CA ASP A 220 -10.71 15.73 31.50
C ASP A 220 -10.36 14.65 32.54
N GLU A 221 -11.16 13.58 32.63
CA GLU A 221 -10.96 12.43 33.51
C GLU A 221 -10.13 11.32 32.84
N GLU A 222 -9.69 11.51 31.59
CA GLU A 222 -8.97 10.50 30.82
C GLU A 222 -7.68 10.05 31.53
N HIS A 223 -6.98 10.97 32.21
CA HIS A 223 -5.76 10.69 32.97
C HIS A 223 -5.95 9.68 34.11
N ARG A 224 -7.18 9.52 34.61
CA ARG A 224 -7.60 8.57 35.66
C ARG A 224 -8.73 7.65 35.18
N TYR A 225 -8.73 7.33 33.88
CA TYR A 225 -9.78 6.55 33.20
C TYR A 225 -10.22 5.31 33.97
N GLN A 226 -9.28 4.48 34.44
CA GLN A 226 -9.60 3.24 35.14
C GLN A 226 -10.34 3.48 36.47
N ASP A 227 -9.92 4.50 37.22
CA ASP A 227 -10.56 4.87 38.49
C ASP A 227 -11.97 5.39 38.25
N TYR A 228 -12.17 6.21 37.21
CA TYR A 228 -13.48 6.72 36.85
C TYR A 228 -14.43 5.59 36.40
N CYS A 229 -13.95 4.64 35.58
CA CYS A 229 -14.70 3.45 35.21
C CYS A 229 -15.11 2.63 36.43
N ALA A 230 -14.20 2.43 37.39
CA ALA A 230 -14.50 1.73 38.64
C ALA A 230 -15.61 2.43 39.44
N ILE A 231 -15.63 3.77 39.47
CA ILE A 231 -16.69 4.56 40.10
C ILE A 231 -18.04 4.33 39.41
N LEU A 232 -18.08 4.36 38.07
CA LEU A 232 -19.32 4.14 37.29
C LEU A 232 -19.96 2.79 37.63
N PHE A 233 -19.17 1.72 37.72
CA PHE A 233 -19.65 0.39 38.07
C PHE A 233 -20.01 0.25 39.55
N ALA A 234 -19.13 0.70 40.46
CA ALA A 234 -19.34 0.58 41.90
C ALA A 234 -20.60 1.32 42.37
N LYS A 235 -20.85 2.50 41.81
CA LYS A 235 -22.05 3.30 42.11
C LYS A 235 -23.28 2.89 41.27
N ARG A 236 -23.16 1.87 40.40
CA ARG A 236 -24.22 1.33 39.53
C ARG A 236 -24.82 2.36 38.56
N TYR A 237 -24.02 3.33 38.14
CA TYR A 237 -24.39 4.25 37.07
C TYR A 237 -24.49 3.55 35.71
N VAL A 238 -23.71 2.47 35.54
CA VAL A 238 -23.64 1.68 34.31
C VAL A 238 -23.60 0.20 34.68
N ARG A 239 -24.23 -0.64 33.85
CA ARG A 239 -24.18 -2.10 34.00
C ARG A 239 -23.16 -2.72 33.02
N ASP A 240 -22.42 -3.71 33.51
CA ASP A 240 -21.39 -4.43 32.73
C ASP A 240 -21.94 -5.10 31.46
N ASP A 241 -23.21 -5.50 31.46
CA ASP A 241 -23.87 -6.16 30.32
C ASP A 241 -24.37 -5.19 29.25
N GLU A 242 -24.28 -3.87 29.47
CA GLU A 242 -24.66 -2.84 28.50
C GLU A 242 -23.48 -2.19 27.77
N VAL A 243 -22.26 -2.35 28.29
CA VAL A 243 -21.08 -1.63 27.80
C VAL A 243 -19.89 -2.53 27.47
N ILE A 244 -18.99 -1.99 26.66
CA ILE A 244 -17.69 -2.56 26.32
C ILE A 244 -16.60 -1.55 26.70
N ASP A 245 -15.61 -1.99 27.46
CA ASP A 245 -14.41 -1.21 27.74
C ASP A 245 -13.26 -1.67 26.85
N LEU A 246 -12.71 -0.74 26.06
CA LEU A 246 -11.53 -0.96 25.21
C LEU A 246 -10.29 -0.22 25.73
N GLY A 247 -10.38 0.43 26.89
CA GLY A 247 -9.31 1.24 27.49
C GLY A 247 -9.45 2.74 27.27
N GLY A 248 -8.54 3.51 27.86
CA GLY A 248 -8.43 4.97 27.71
C GLY A 248 -7.21 5.38 26.89
N LEU A 249 -7.14 6.65 26.51
CA LEU A 249 -6.09 7.27 25.68
C LEU A 249 -5.15 8.18 26.46
N ALA A 250 -5.09 8.04 27.79
CA ALA A 250 -4.33 8.93 28.67
C ALA A 250 -2.85 9.09 28.31
N HIS A 251 -2.23 8.03 27.76
CA HIS A 251 -0.81 8.02 27.45
C HIS A 251 -0.52 7.17 26.22
N ILE A 252 0.11 7.78 25.20
CA ILE A 252 0.64 7.07 24.02
C ILE A 252 2.15 6.92 24.18
N PRO A 253 2.69 5.68 24.25
CA PRO A 253 4.12 5.44 24.34
C PRO A 253 4.87 6.01 23.14
N SER A 254 6.02 6.66 23.37
CA SER A 254 6.84 7.26 22.30
C SER A 254 7.28 6.25 21.22
N GLY A 255 7.48 4.98 21.60
CA GLY A 255 7.83 3.91 20.67
C GLY A 255 6.75 3.62 19.62
N GLU A 256 5.47 3.89 19.93
CA GLU A 256 4.35 3.64 19.03
C GLU A 256 4.34 4.58 17.81
N PHE A 257 4.85 5.81 17.96
CA PHE A 257 4.91 6.76 16.85
C PHE A 257 5.89 6.33 15.76
N ILE A 258 7.01 5.70 16.13
CA ILE A 258 8.00 5.23 15.16
C ILE A 258 7.48 4.03 14.40
N SER A 259 6.89 3.04 15.09
CA SER A 259 6.28 1.89 14.43
C SER A 259 5.11 2.31 13.53
N ALA A 260 4.26 3.22 14.02
CA ALA A 260 3.18 3.81 13.23
C ALA A 260 3.70 4.61 12.02
N GLY A 261 4.79 5.35 12.18
CA GLY A 261 5.41 6.11 11.10
C GLY A 261 5.92 5.22 9.97
N VAL A 262 6.66 4.15 10.30
CA VAL A 262 7.13 3.16 9.31
C VAL A 262 5.96 2.50 8.58
N TRP A 263 4.88 2.19 9.31
CA TRP A 263 3.66 1.62 8.72
C TRP A 263 2.98 2.58 7.74
N GLN A 264 2.82 3.85 8.09
CA GLN A 264 2.24 4.85 7.18
C GLN A 264 3.13 5.06 5.96
N LEU A 265 4.47 5.08 6.10
CA LEU A 265 5.37 5.11 4.95
C LEU A 265 5.13 3.92 4.01
N TYR A 266 4.99 2.71 4.57
CA TYR A 266 4.77 1.50 3.78
C TYR A 266 3.42 1.55 3.04
N LYS A 267 2.33 1.87 3.75
CA LYS A 267 1.01 2.07 3.11
C LYS A 267 1.02 3.25 2.13
N GLY A 268 1.94 4.19 2.31
CA GLY A 268 2.15 5.35 1.44
C GLY A 268 2.75 4.99 0.08
N ILE A 269 3.25 3.77 -0.11
CA ILE A 269 3.55 3.24 -1.44
C ILE A 269 2.24 3.20 -2.22
N GLU A 270 1.28 2.38 -1.81
CA GLU A 270 0.02 2.16 -2.56
C GLU A 270 -1.01 3.30 -2.43
N SER A 271 -0.99 4.02 -1.30
CA SER A 271 -2.02 5.02 -0.95
C SER A 271 -1.39 6.30 -0.38
N PRO A 272 -0.57 7.03 -1.17
CA PRO A 272 0.28 8.11 -0.67
C PRO A 272 -0.51 9.24 0.00
N TYR A 273 -1.63 9.68 -0.59
CA TYR A 273 -2.42 10.80 -0.04
C TYR A 273 -3.02 10.48 1.34
N LYS A 274 -3.55 9.26 1.53
CA LYS A 274 -4.11 8.81 2.81
C LYS A 274 -3.01 8.73 3.87
N SER A 275 -1.90 8.09 3.51
CA SER A 275 -0.80 7.83 4.42
C SER A 275 -0.07 9.09 4.84
N LEU A 276 0.09 10.06 3.93
CA LEU A 276 0.71 11.34 4.25
C LEU A 276 -0.11 12.09 5.31
N LEU A 277 -1.42 12.19 5.14
CA LEU A 277 -2.31 12.82 6.13
C LEU A 277 -2.19 12.15 7.51
N LYS A 278 -2.17 10.81 7.54
CA LYS A 278 -2.02 10.06 8.79
C LYS A 278 -0.63 10.21 9.40
N LEU A 279 0.44 10.18 8.59
CA LEU A 279 1.82 10.34 9.05
C LEU A 279 2.05 11.73 9.65
N LEU A 280 1.52 12.78 9.02
CA LEU A 280 1.58 14.14 9.55
C LEU A 280 0.82 14.26 10.88
N LEU A 281 -0.31 13.56 11.03
CA LEU A 281 -1.02 13.54 12.32
C LEU A 281 -0.15 12.91 13.42
N LEU A 282 0.62 11.86 13.09
CA LEU A 282 1.59 11.30 14.03
C LEU A 282 2.69 12.31 14.38
N GLU A 283 3.17 13.10 13.42
CA GLU A 283 4.14 14.17 13.65
C GLU A 283 3.60 15.23 14.64
N VAL A 284 2.34 15.63 14.46
CA VAL A 284 1.65 16.56 15.37
C VAL A 284 1.60 15.98 16.79
N TYR A 285 1.06 14.77 16.94
CA TYR A 285 0.97 14.11 18.25
C TYR A 285 2.34 13.90 18.89
N ALA A 286 3.34 13.51 18.10
CA ALA A 286 4.71 13.35 18.59
C ALA A 286 5.31 14.67 19.04
N THR A 287 4.99 15.80 18.41
CA THR A 287 5.47 17.12 18.83
C THR A 287 4.88 17.54 20.17
N GLU A 288 3.63 17.18 20.43
CA GLU A 288 2.86 17.60 21.61
C GLU A 288 3.13 16.77 22.88
N GLN A 289 3.88 15.65 22.81
CA GLN A 289 4.15 14.90 24.05
C GLN A 289 4.87 15.76 25.11
N PRO A 290 4.54 15.57 26.40
CA PRO A 290 3.66 14.54 26.96
C PRO A 290 2.16 14.85 26.90
N GLN A 291 1.77 16.08 26.56
CA GLN A 291 0.39 16.55 26.57
C GLN A 291 -0.24 16.45 25.18
N ILE A 292 -0.42 15.22 24.71
CA ILE A 292 -0.99 14.94 23.40
C ILE A 292 -2.48 15.26 23.41
N GLU A 293 -2.95 16.06 22.46
CA GLU A 293 -4.37 16.23 22.23
C GLU A 293 -4.83 15.36 21.06
N CYS A 294 -5.29 14.17 21.39
CA CYS A 294 -5.83 13.22 20.42
C CYS A 294 -7.14 13.73 19.79
N LEU A 295 -7.33 13.47 18.50
CA LEU A 295 -8.53 13.85 17.75
C LEU A 295 -9.80 13.21 18.33
N SER A 296 -9.74 11.98 18.83
CA SER A 296 -10.86 11.34 19.53
C SER A 296 -11.28 12.10 20.78
N LEU A 297 -10.34 12.64 21.57
CA LEU A 297 -10.66 13.47 22.74
C LEU A 297 -11.31 14.78 22.32
N SER A 298 -10.82 15.40 21.24
CA SER A 298 -11.47 16.58 20.64
C SER A 298 -12.90 16.26 20.18
N PHE A 299 -13.10 15.10 19.55
CA PHE A 299 -14.41 14.62 19.12
C PHE A 299 -15.33 14.43 20.33
N LYS A 300 -14.83 13.77 21.39
CA LYS A 300 -15.57 13.57 22.65
C LYS A 300 -15.98 14.91 23.26
N ARG A 301 -15.08 15.88 23.37
CA ARG A 301 -15.38 17.23 23.89
C ARG A 301 -16.49 17.92 23.09
N ALA A 302 -16.46 17.83 21.76
CA ALA A 302 -17.50 18.40 20.92
C ALA A 302 -18.89 17.77 21.20
N ILE A 303 -18.97 16.45 21.41
CA ILE A 303 -20.22 15.78 21.80
C ILE A 303 -20.73 16.28 23.18
N TYR A 304 -19.84 16.41 24.16
CA TYR A 304 -20.16 16.93 25.50
C TYR A 304 -20.60 18.40 25.45
N ALA A 305 -20.01 19.19 24.56
CA ALA A 305 -20.35 20.58 24.30
C ALA A 305 -21.59 20.77 23.38
N ASN A 306 -22.25 19.68 22.95
CA ASN A 306 -23.39 19.71 22.04
C ASN A 306 -23.09 20.31 20.65
N GLN A 307 -21.84 20.20 20.20
CA GLN A 307 -21.40 20.60 18.87
C GLN A 307 -21.54 19.40 17.91
N LEU A 308 -22.78 19.13 17.50
CA LEU A 308 -23.15 17.90 16.78
C LEU A 308 -23.16 18.04 15.25
N ASN A 309 -22.56 19.10 14.70
CA ASN A 309 -22.50 19.28 13.25
C ASN A 309 -21.60 18.19 12.62
N LEU A 310 -22.19 17.36 11.78
CA LEU A 310 -21.51 16.21 11.16
C LEU A 310 -20.42 16.60 10.16
N ASP A 311 -20.48 17.80 9.57
CA ASP A 311 -19.42 18.28 8.68
C ASP A 311 -18.17 18.66 9.47
N GLU A 312 -18.34 19.25 10.65
CA GLU A 312 -17.24 19.59 11.57
C GLU A 312 -16.72 18.36 12.33
N LEU A 313 -17.61 17.44 12.71
CA LEU A 313 -17.28 16.16 13.35
C LEU A 313 -16.77 15.10 12.36
N ASP A 314 -16.69 15.39 11.07
CA ASP A 314 -16.17 14.45 10.10
C ASP A 314 -14.71 14.10 10.43
N ALA A 315 -14.43 12.81 10.58
CA ALA A 315 -13.14 12.34 11.07
C ALA A 315 -11.94 12.75 10.19
N TYR A 316 -12.14 12.99 8.89
CA TYR A 316 -11.11 13.51 8.00
C TYR A 316 -11.07 15.04 8.00
N VAL A 317 -12.19 15.73 8.18
CA VAL A 317 -12.20 17.19 8.35
C VAL A 317 -11.49 17.57 9.64
N MET A 318 -11.77 16.90 10.76
CA MET A 318 -11.06 17.11 12.02
C MET A 318 -9.56 16.88 11.88
N LEU A 319 -9.17 15.80 11.19
CA LEU A 319 -7.76 15.52 10.88
C LEU A 319 -7.16 16.69 10.09
N TYR A 320 -7.80 17.08 8.98
CA TYR A 320 -7.34 18.18 8.15
C TYR A 320 -7.19 19.48 8.94
N ARG A 321 -8.19 19.87 9.75
CA ARG A 321 -8.15 21.09 10.56
C ARG A 321 -7.03 21.07 11.60
N ARG A 322 -6.75 19.90 12.19
CA ARG A 322 -5.62 19.75 13.11
C ARG A 322 -4.28 19.97 12.40
N LEU A 323 -4.11 19.41 11.21
CA LEU A 323 -2.92 19.63 10.40
C LEU A 323 -2.80 21.09 9.93
N GLU A 324 -3.92 21.69 9.54
CA GLU A 324 -3.97 23.10 9.12
C GLU A 324 -3.52 24.03 10.24
N ALA A 325 -4.07 23.88 11.44
CA ALA A 325 -3.67 24.67 12.60
C ALA A 325 -2.15 24.54 12.88
N TYR A 326 -1.66 23.29 12.96
CA TYR A 326 -0.24 23.00 13.21
C TYR A 326 0.69 23.64 12.17
N LEU A 327 0.37 23.55 10.88
CA LEU A 327 1.23 24.09 9.81
C LEU A 327 1.13 25.62 9.70
N LEU A 328 -0.03 26.21 10.01
CA LEU A 328 -0.19 27.66 10.05
C LEU A 328 0.61 28.30 11.19
N GLU A 329 0.56 27.72 12.40
CA GLU A 329 1.33 28.16 13.56
C GLU A 329 2.84 28.16 13.30
N ARG A 330 3.31 27.25 12.44
CA ARG A 330 4.72 27.10 12.05
C ARG A 330 5.09 27.88 10.79
N HIS A 331 4.13 28.56 10.16
CA HIS A 331 4.30 29.24 8.87
C HIS A 331 4.77 28.32 7.72
N GLU A 332 4.44 27.03 7.78
CA GLU A 332 4.84 26.00 6.79
C GLU A 332 3.80 25.90 5.65
N LEU A 333 3.54 27.03 4.97
CA LEU A 333 2.47 27.14 3.96
C LEU A 333 2.63 26.17 2.77
N GLY A 334 3.86 25.85 2.38
CA GLY A 334 4.12 24.88 1.31
C GLY A 334 3.64 23.48 1.68
N ARG A 335 3.91 23.03 2.92
CA ARG A 335 3.42 21.74 3.44
C ARG A 335 1.90 21.74 3.58
N LEU A 336 1.32 22.87 3.99
CA LEU A 336 -0.12 23.02 4.10
C LEU A 336 -0.82 22.82 2.74
N GLU A 337 -0.24 23.34 1.67
CA GLU A 337 -0.77 23.13 0.33
C GLU A 337 -0.71 21.66 -0.09
N VAL A 338 0.37 20.94 0.26
CA VAL A 338 0.45 19.47 0.06
C VAL A 338 -0.67 18.76 0.83
N VAL A 339 -0.92 19.13 2.09
CA VAL A 339 -2.00 18.55 2.90
C VAL A 339 -3.38 18.78 2.27
N ARG A 340 -3.65 20.00 1.78
CA ARG A 340 -4.93 20.34 1.10
C ARG A 340 -5.11 19.50 -0.17
N ARG A 341 -4.06 19.36 -0.99
CA ARG A 341 -4.05 18.50 -2.18
C ARG A 341 -4.28 17.04 -1.84
N CYS A 342 -3.59 16.51 -0.83
CA CYS A 342 -3.78 15.15 -0.33
C CYS A 342 -5.23 14.92 0.15
N PHE A 343 -5.80 15.86 0.91
CA PHE A 343 -7.18 15.78 1.35
C PHE A 343 -8.16 15.77 0.17
N TYR A 344 -8.02 16.70 -0.77
CA TYR A 344 -8.87 16.79 -1.95
C TYR A 344 -8.83 15.51 -2.79
N LEU A 345 -7.63 15.01 -3.08
CA LEU A 345 -7.43 13.80 -3.87
C LEU A 345 -7.89 12.54 -3.12
N LYS A 346 -7.76 12.50 -1.78
CA LYS A 346 -8.28 11.42 -0.95
C LYS A 346 -9.82 11.37 -0.94
N VAL A 347 -10.49 12.53 -0.98
CA VAL A 347 -11.96 12.62 -1.09
C VAL A 347 -12.42 12.17 -2.48
N GLY A 348 -11.65 12.48 -3.53
CA GLY A 348 -11.86 11.96 -4.87
C GLY A 348 -13.13 12.49 -5.58
N LYS A 349 -13.70 13.61 -5.11
CA LYS A 349 -14.85 14.26 -5.74
C LYS A 349 -14.40 15.42 -6.63
N ARG A 350 -14.70 15.30 -7.93
CA ARG A 350 -14.30 16.28 -8.95
C ARG A 350 -15.25 17.47 -8.98
N LEU A 351 -14.77 18.65 -8.60
CA LEU A 351 -15.58 19.87 -8.52
C LEU A 351 -15.79 20.55 -9.88
N THR A 352 -14.88 20.38 -10.83
CA THR A 352 -14.98 20.98 -12.18
C THR A 352 -15.96 20.26 -13.10
N GLN A 353 -16.37 19.04 -12.77
CA GLN A 353 -17.39 18.31 -13.54
C GLN A 353 -18.79 18.89 -13.30
N GLY A 354 -19.61 18.92 -14.37
CA GLY A 354 -20.91 19.58 -14.39
C GLY A 354 -21.89 19.08 -13.32
N ARG A 355 -22.73 20.00 -12.83
CA ARG A 355 -23.80 19.70 -11.88
C ARG A 355 -24.96 19.02 -12.62
N LEU A 356 -25.35 17.83 -12.18
CA LEU A 356 -26.72 17.37 -12.43
C LEU A 356 -27.66 18.27 -11.58
N PRO A 357 -28.70 18.90 -12.17
CA PRO A 357 -29.63 19.74 -11.42
C PRO A 357 -30.30 18.94 -10.29
N GLY A 358 -30.18 19.41 -9.05
CA GLY A 358 -30.84 18.82 -7.88
C GLY A 358 -30.09 17.71 -7.13
N SER A 359 -28.86 17.33 -7.53
CA SER A 359 -28.14 16.18 -6.94
C SER A 359 -26.74 16.50 -6.39
N SER A 360 -26.52 17.67 -5.77
CA SER A 360 -25.22 17.95 -5.12
C SER A 360 -25.11 17.15 -3.82
N SER A 361 -24.33 16.07 -3.84
CA SER A 361 -24.02 15.28 -2.65
C SER A 361 -23.49 16.15 -1.52
N TRP A 362 -23.81 15.83 -0.26
CA TRP A 362 -23.31 16.57 0.90
C TRP A 362 -21.77 16.71 0.89
N ARG A 363 -21.06 15.66 0.44
CA ARG A 363 -19.60 15.65 0.28
C ARG A 363 -19.10 16.72 -0.68
N ARG A 364 -19.81 16.92 -1.80
CA ARG A 364 -19.45 17.94 -2.78
C ARG A 364 -19.61 19.34 -2.19
N ARG A 365 -20.73 19.62 -1.51
CA ARG A 365 -20.97 20.93 -0.87
C ARG A 365 -19.88 21.27 0.15
N LEU A 366 -19.53 20.31 1.00
CA LEU A 366 -18.45 20.47 1.98
C LEU A 366 -17.10 20.74 1.30
N LEU A 367 -16.78 20.00 0.23
CA LEU A 367 -15.53 20.20 -0.49
C LEU A 367 -15.48 21.56 -1.22
N GLU A 368 -16.59 22.01 -1.81
CA GLU A 368 -16.72 23.36 -2.40
C GLU A 368 -16.42 24.44 -1.34
N GLN A 369 -17.02 24.34 -0.14
CA GLN A 369 -16.77 25.27 0.97
C GLN A 369 -15.30 25.29 1.42
N LEU A 370 -14.66 24.12 1.51
CA LEU A 370 -13.25 24.01 1.89
C LEU A 370 -12.35 24.64 0.81
N THR A 371 -12.56 24.30 -0.47
CA THR A 371 -11.75 24.84 -1.57
C THR A 371 -11.90 26.35 -1.74
N ASP A 372 -13.10 26.88 -1.48
CA ASP A 372 -13.34 28.33 -1.46
C ASP A 372 -12.56 29.00 -0.33
N THR A 373 -12.55 28.38 0.86
CA THR A 373 -11.80 28.88 2.02
C THR A 373 -10.28 28.85 1.77
N TRP A 374 -9.78 27.87 1.03
CA TRP A 374 -8.37 27.77 0.65
C TRP A 374 -7.94 28.80 -0.40
N GLY A 375 -8.91 29.44 -1.08
CA GLY A 375 -8.64 30.36 -2.18
C GLY A 375 -8.18 29.67 -3.46
N TRP A 376 -8.52 28.40 -3.66
CA TRP A 376 -8.10 27.65 -4.84
C TRP A 376 -8.80 28.15 -6.10
N HIS A 377 -8.02 28.39 -7.15
CA HIS A 377 -8.54 28.81 -8.45
C HIS A 377 -9.02 27.61 -9.29
N LEU A 378 -9.90 27.89 -10.25
CA LEU A 378 -10.46 26.87 -11.15
C LEU A 378 -9.40 26.11 -11.95
N VAL A 379 -8.25 26.74 -12.25
CA VAL A 379 -7.12 26.11 -12.97
C VAL A 379 -6.57 24.94 -12.15
N LEU A 380 -6.23 25.18 -10.88
CA LEU A 380 -5.73 24.13 -9.98
C LEU A 380 -6.74 23.00 -9.80
N LEU A 381 -8.02 23.32 -9.59
CA LEU A 381 -9.09 22.34 -9.49
C LEU A 381 -9.22 21.51 -10.78
N SER A 382 -9.11 22.15 -11.94
CA SER A 382 -9.16 21.46 -13.24
C SER A 382 -7.97 20.52 -13.41
N ASP A 383 -6.78 20.90 -12.94
CA ASP A 383 -5.59 20.06 -13.05
C ASP A 383 -5.70 18.83 -12.13
N LEU A 384 -6.16 19.01 -10.88
CA LEU A 384 -6.41 17.92 -9.92
C LEU A 384 -7.53 16.98 -10.39
N ASP A 385 -8.61 17.51 -10.94
CA ASP A 385 -9.73 16.70 -11.45
C ASP A 385 -9.38 15.90 -12.71
N ARG A 386 -8.36 16.36 -13.45
CA ARG A 386 -7.75 15.64 -14.58
C ARG A 386 -6.71 14.61 -14.15
N ARG A 387 -6.59 14.27 -12.85
CA ARG A 387 -5.75 13.16 -12.37
C ARG A 387 -5.83 11.87 -13.21
N PRO A 388 -7.00 11.40 -13.68
CA PRO A 388 -7.06 10.21 -14.54
C PRO A 388 -6.36 10.35 -15.90
N GLN A 389 -6.06 11.59 -16.30
CA GLN A 389 -5.38 11.94 -17.55
C GLN A 389 -3.93 12.36 -17.31
N TRP A 390 -3.45 12.33 -16.07
CA TRP A 390 -2.05 12.63 -15.76
C TRP A 390 -1.15 11.59 -16.42
N LYS A 391 -0.06 12.07 -17.00
CA LYS A 391 0.98 11.24 -17.63
C LYS A 391 2.28 11.38 -16.85
N VAL A 392 3.32 10.71 -17.35
CA VAL A 392 4.62 10.56 -16.67
C VAL A 392 5.11 11.84 -16.01
N LEU A 393 5.14 12.97 -16.73
CA LEU A 393 5.70 14.22 -16.21
C LEU A 393 4.91 14.76 -15.00
N GLN A 394 3.58 14.74 -15.05
CA GLN A 394 2.76 15.17 -13.91
C GLN A 394 2.91 14.21 -12.73
N VAL A 395 2.94 12.91 -13.00
CA VAL A 395 3.09 11.89 -11.95
C VAL A 395 4.47 11.97 -11.29
N GLN A 396 5.54 12.21 -12.04
CA GLN A 396 6.89 12.45 -11.52
C GLN A 396 6.93 13.66 -10.58
N GLN A 397 6.34 14.79 -11.00
CA GLN A 397 6.26 16.00 -10.18
C GLN A 397 5.50 15.73 -8.88
N GLU A 398 4.34 15.08 -8.97
CA GLU A 398 3.52 14.80 -7.80
C GLU A 398 4.19 13.81 -6.85
N ARG A 399 4.77 12.74 -7.39
CA ARG A 399 5.52 11.77 -6.61
C ARG A 399 6.68 12.43 -5.86
N CYS A 400 7.42 13.34 -6.50
CA CYS A 400 8.53 14.03 -5.87
C CYS A 400 8.07 14.79 -4.62
N VAL A 401 6.95 15.52 -4.72
CA VAL A 401 6.34 16.24 -3.59
C VAL A 401 5.90 15.29 -2.49
N LEU A 402 5.17 14.22 -2.83
CA LEU A 402 4.65 13.24 -1.87
C LEU A 402 5.76 12.49 -1.14
N VAL A 403 6.75 11.97 -1.87
CA VAL A 403 7.87 11.22 -1.30
C VAL A 403 8.73 12.11 -0.42
N HIS A 404 8.99 13.35 -0.86
CA HIS A 404 9.70 14.33 -0.03
C HIS A 404 8.99 14.55 1.30
N GLU A 405 7.68 14.81 1.27
CA GLU A 405 6.89 15.09 2.46
C GLU A 405 6.78 13.87 3.40
N LEU A 406 6.57 12.68 2.85
CA LEU A 406 6.56 11.42 3.61
C LEU A 406 7.89 11.19 4.34
N ILE A 407 9.02 11.32 3.63
CA ILE A 407 10.35 11.15 4.21
C ILE A 407 10.63 12.25 5.24
N TYR A 408 10.22 13.49 4.95
CA TYR A 408 10.39 14.62 5.87
C TYR A 408 9.67 14.38 7.19
N SER A 409 8.36 14.06 7.14
CA SER A 409 7.56 13.84 8.35
C SER A 409 8.08 12.67 9.18
N TYR A 410 8.51 11.59 8.53
CA TYR A 410 9.15 10.47 9.21
C TYR A 410 10.49 10.85 9.88
N ARG A 411 11.30 11.69 9.22
CA ARG A 411 12.53 12.24 9.81
C ARG A 411 12.22 13.08 11.05
N CYS A 412 11.17 13.90 11.03
CA CYS A 412 10.72 14.62 12.22
C CYS A 412 10.36 13.67 13.37
N LEU A 413 9.59 12.60 13.11
CA LEU A 413 9.25 11.59 14.10
C LEU A 413 10.49 10.94 14.73
N THR A 414 11.44 10.50 13.90
CA THR A 414 12.67 9.86 14.37
C THR A 414 13.55 10.81 15.19
N GLN A 415 13.67 12.08 14.79
CA GLN A 415 14.41 13.09 15.53
C GLN A 415 13.78 13.38 16.90
N LEU A 416 12.45 13.54 16.95
CA LEU A 416 11.73 13.79 18.20
C LEU A 416 11.86 12.62 19.18
N SER A 417 11.84 11.38 18.68
CA SER A 417 12.06 10.19 19.51
C SER A 417 13.48 10.14 20.10
N GLN A 418 14.50 10.42 19.28
CA GLN A 418 15.91 10.45 19.71
C GLN A 418 16.19 11.53 20.76
N GLN A 419 15.50 12.68 20.69
CA GLN A 419 15.65 13.77 21.66
C GLN A 419 15.02 13.47 23.02
N ARG A 420 14.04 12.55 23.09
CA ARG A 420 13.18 12.35 24.27
C ARG A 420 13.48 11.06 25.05
N GLN A 421 14.26 10.11 24.52
CA GLN A 421 14.66 8.89 25.23
C GLN A 421 16.16 8.57 25.13
N ALA A 422 16.76 8.22 26.27
CA ALA A 422 17.97 7.39 26.37
C ALA A 422 17.67 5.98 25.79
N PRO A 423 18.68 5.20 25.33
CA PRO A 423 18.52 4.14 24.33
C PRO A 423 17.77 2.92 24.88
N GLN A 424 16.45 2.95 24.90
CA GLN A 424 15.68 1.72 24.76
C GLN A 424 15.75 1.34 23.29
N GLN A 425 16.74 0.51 22.96
CA GLN A 425 16.74 -0.25 21.72
C GLN A 425 15.45 -1.07 21.70
N VAL A 426 14.39 -0.53 21.11
CA VAL A 426 13.30 -1.34 20.59
C VAL A 426 13.98 -2.22 19.56
N GLN A 427 14.28 -3.47 19.91
CA GLN A 427 14.72 -4.43 18.92
C GLN A 427 13.67 -4.40 17.82
N PRO A 428 14.06 -4.14 16.55
CA PRO A 428 13.08 -4.07 15.48
C PRO A 428 12.34 -5.39 15.49
N SER A 429 11.03 -5.33 15.72
CA SER A 429 10.20 -6.52 15.60
C SER A 429 10.42 -7.09 14.19
N ARG A 430 10.21 -8.40 14.04
CA ARG A 430 10.23 -9.08 12.74
C ARG A 430 9.45 -8.27 11.69
N ASP A 431 8.29 -7.75 12.09
CA ASP A 431 7.38 -6.96 11.26
C ASP A 431 8.00 -5.62 10.81
N LEU A 432 8.67 -4.89 11.72
CA LEU A 432 9.35 -3.65 11.36
C LEU A 432 10.47 -3.90 10.34
N THR A 433 11.21 -5.00 10.48
CA THR A 433 12.28 -5.36 9.52
C THR A 433 11.72 -5.59 8.12
N VAL A 434 10.61 -6.32 8.04
CA VAL A 434 9.92 -6.58 6.76
C VAL A 434 9.44 -5.28 6.12
N LEU A 435 8.83 -4.37 6.90
CA LEU A 435 8.38 -3.07 6.40
C LEU A 435 9.56 -2.23 5.88
N TRP A 436 10.68 -2.23 6.60
CA TRP A 436 11.90 -1.54 6.17
C TRP A 436 12.43 -2.04 4.83
N HIS A 437 12.50 -3.35 4.61
CA HIS A 437 12.97 -3.88 3.34
C HIS A 437 12.02 -3.59 2.19
N ARG A 438 10.69 -3.53 2.42
CA ARG A 438 9.73 -3.06 1.41
C ARG A 438 9.92 -1.58 1.07
N LEU A 439 10.12 -0.73 2.08
CA LEU A 439 10.42 0.68 1.87
C LEU A 439 11.72 0.88 1.10
N TYR A 440 12.75 0.11 1.42
CA TYR A 440 14.00 0.13 0.69
C TYR A 440 13.80 -0.29 -0.76
N ALA A 441 13.11 -1.40 -1.01
CA ALA A 441 12.80 -1.87 -2.36
C ALA A 441 11.99 -0.84 -3.17
N ALA A 442 11.07 -0.10 -2.54
CA ALA A 442 10.26 0.90 -3.23
C ALA A 442 10.96 2.26 -3.45
N PHE A 443 11.70 2.76 -2.46
CA PHE A 443 12.20 4.15 -2.44
C PHE A 443 13.72 4.30 -2.50
N ALA A 444 14.51 3.24 -2.27
CA ALA A 444 15.96 3.38 -2.33
C ALA A 444 16.41 3.66 -3.76
N HIS A 445 17.15 4.76 -3.93
CA HIS A 445 17.77 5.13 -5.20
C HIS A 445 19.21 4.59 -5.25
N THR A 446 19.46 3.72 -6.21
CA THR A 446 20.82 3.27 -6.58
C THR A 446 21.01 3.47 -8.08
N LYS A 447 22.26 3.68 -8.52
CA LYS A 447 22.59 4.07 -9.90
C LYS A 447 21.99 3.14 -10.96
N ASP A 448 21.98 1.84 -10.67
CA ASP A 448 21.61 0.80 -11.64
C ASP A 448 20.15 0.32 -11.46
N LYS A 449 19.45 0.78 -10.42
CA LYS A 449 18.06 0.38 -10.14
C LYS A 449 17.08 1.17 -10.98
N ILE A 450 16.14 0.45 -11.61
CA ILE A 450 15.03 1.04 -12.33
C ILE A 450 13.96 1.45 -11.33
N GLU A 451 13.61 2.73 -11.38
CA GLU A 451 12.63 3.32 -10.48
C GLU A 451 11.20 2.94 -10.87
N TYR A 452 10.41 2.57 -9.86
CA TYR A 452 8.96 2.44 -9.97
C TYR A 452 8.30 3.78 -9.69
N LEU A 453 7.58 4.28 -10.69
CA LEU A 453 7.11 5.66 -10.79
C LEU A 453 5.73 5.88 -10.20
N ASP A 454 4.78 4.99 -10.45
CA ASP A 454 3.38 5.26 -10.18
C ASP A 454 2.76 4.22 -9.27
N PRO A 455 2.89 4.39 -7.95
CA PRO A 455 2.33 3.43 -7.01
C PRO A 455 0.85 3.76 -6.70
N GLY A 456 0.10 4.35 -7.63
CA GLY A 456 -1.31 4.70 -7.46
C GLY A 456 -1.63 6.20 -7.53
N ILE A 457 -0.74 7.01 -8.10
CA ILE A 457 -0.92 8.44 -8.40
C ILE A 457 -1.79 8.63 -9.64
N ALA A 458 -1.61 7.88 -10.73
CA ALA A 458 -2.49 7.92 -11.90
C ALA A 458 -2.98 6.51 -12.26
N PRO A 459 -4.14 6.37 -12.93
CA PRO A 459 -4.65 5.08 -13.34
C PRO A 459 -4.01 4.56 -14.64
N ASP A 460 -3.45 5.44 -15.47
CA ASP A 460 -2.92 5.08 -16.79
C ASP A 460 -1.77 6.01 -17.23
N LEU A 461 -0.57 5.44 -17.31
CA LEU A 461 0.64 6.11 -17.81
C LEU A 461 0.94 5.86 -19.29
N SER A 462 0.16 5.01 -19.97
CA SER A 462 0.45 4.62 -21.35
C SER A 462 0.49 5.82 -22.28
N GLU A 463 1.44 5.82 -23.22
CA GLU A 463 1.51 6.82 -24.27
C GLU A 463 1.25 6.15 -25.63
N PRO A 464 0.39 6.71 -26.48
CA PRO A 464 0.04 6.07 -27.75
C PRO A 464 1.22 6.02 -28.72
N THR A 465 2.17 6.93 -28.58
CA THR A 465 3.34 7.03 -29.47
C THR A 465 4.54 7.53 -28.67
N LEU A 466 5.67 6.85 -28.82
CA LEU A 466 6.93 7.19 -28.17
C LEU A 466 8.08 7.19 -29.18
N THR A 467 9.01 8.12 -29.00
CA THR A 467 10.25 8.20 -29.78
C THR A 467 11.47 8.01 -28.87
N PHE A 468 12.31 7.04 -29.20
CA PHE A 468 13.58 6.75 -28.54
C PHE A 468 14.72 7.43 -29.29
N VAL A 469 15.42 8.33 -28.61
CA VAL A 469 16.50 9.13 -29.20
C VAL A 469 17.82 8.80 -28.52
N ARG A 470 18.87 8.57 -29.32
CA ARG A 470 20.25 8.51 -28.83
C ARG A 470 20.88 9.89 -28.98
N SER A 471 21.35 10.47 -27.87
CA SER A 471 21.98 11.79 -27.84
C SER A 471 23.42 11.72 -27.35
N THR A 472 24.34 12.34 -28.08
CA THR A 472 25.77 12.52 -27.72
C THR A 472 26.10 13.95 -27.30
N GLU A 473 25.11 14.86 -27.31
CA GLU A 473 25.35 16.31 -27.24
C GLU A 473 25.45 16.92 -25.82
N TYR A 474 25.07 16.20 -24.77
CA TYR A 474 25.18 16.72 -23.42
C TYR A 474 26.62 16.56 -22.90
N ALA A 475 27.09 17.50 -22.08
CA ALA A 475 28.45 17.60 -21.52
C ALA A 475 28.94 16.41 -20.66
N PHE A 476 28.25 15.27 -20.70
CA PHE A 476 28.72 13.99 -20.19
C PHE A 476 29.56 13.32 -21.29
N GLU A 477 30.73 12.79 -20.95
CA GLU A 477 31.64 12.10 -21.89
C GLU A 477 31.03 10.82 -22.54
N GLN A 478 29.76 10.50 -22.31
CA GLN A 478 29.09 9.28 -22.75
C GLN A 478 27.72 9.57 -23.39
N ALA A 479 27.42 8.86 -24.49
CA ALA A 479 26.12 8.89 -25.14
C ALA A 479 25.00 8.48 -24.15
N SER A 480 23.85 9.15 -24.23
CA SER A 480 22.68 8.86 -23.41
C SER A 480 21.46 8.60 -24.28
N TRP A 481 20.52 7.85 -23.76
CA TRP A 481 19.23 7.62 -24.39
C TRP A 481 18.16 8.49 -23.72
N GLY A 482 17.15 8.89 -24.50
CA GLY A 482 15.96 9.57 -24.01
C GLY A 482 14.72 9.01 -24.67
N VAL A 483 13.61 8.97 -23.92
CA VAL A 483 12.29 8.66 -24.47
C VAL A 483 11.41 9.90 -24.43
N PHE A 484 10.75 10.18 -25.55
CA PHE A 484 9.92 11.36 -25.76
C PHE A 484 8.51 10.95 -26.17
N ARG A 485 7.56 11.83 -25.87
CA ARG A 485 6.16 11.66 -26.24
C ARG A 485 5.93 12.03 -27.70
N GLY A 486 5.12 11.26 -28.38
CA GLY A 486 4.77 11.49 -29.78
C GLY A 486 5.85 10.99 -30.73
N ARG A 487 5.58 11.20 -32.02
CA ARG A 487 6.54 10.96 -33.09
C ARG A 487 7.38 12.21 -33.28
N LEU A 488 8.69 12.07 -33.17
CA LEU A 488 9.65 13.13 -33.46
C LEU A 488 10.49 12.70 -34.65
N ASP A 489 10.67 13.58 -35.61
CA ASP A 489 11.53 13.32 -36.76
C ASP A 489 12.79 14.21 -36.67
N GLY A 490 13.97 13.63 -36.88
CA GLY A 490 15.24 14.37 -36.90
C GLY A 490 15.60 15.07 -35.58
N GLN A 491 15.78 16.39 -35.59
CA GLN A 491 16.24 17.20 -34.45
C GLN A 491 15.12 17.87 -33.63
N GLU A 492 13.85 17.54 -33.90
CA GLU A 492 12.70 18.11 -33.17
C GLU A 492 12.73 17.87 -31.65
N TRP A 493 13.44 16.82 -31.22
CA TRP A 493 13.57 16.45 -29.81
C TRP A 493 14.31 17.49 -28.95
N HIS A 494 15.12 18.38 -29.53
CA HIS A 494 15.77 19.47 -28.78
C HIS A 494 14.77 20.45 -28.16
N ALA A 495 13.61 20.62 -28.78
CA ALA A 495 12.56 21.53 -28.30
C ALA A 495 11.64 20.88 -27.27
N GLN A 496 11.81 19.58 -26.98
CA GLN A 496 10.92 18.83 -26.09
C GLN A 496 11.62 18.36 -24.82
N THR A 497 10.84 18.24 -23.75
CA THR A 497 11.31 17.61 -22.51
C THR A 497 11.15 16.10 -22.62
N PRO A 498 12.22 15.30 -22.41
CA PRO A 498 12.11 13.85 -22.38
C PRO A 498 11.24 13.41 -21.20
N LEU A 499 10.53 12.30 -21.36
CA LEU A 499 9.82 11.64 -20.26
C LEU A 499 10.82 11.02 -19.25
N GLN A 500 11.92 10.46 -19.77
CA GLN A 500 13.01 9.90 -18.98
C GLN A 500 14.31 9.83 -19.80
N ARG A 501 15.46 9.85 -19.10
CA ARG A 501 16.79 9.62 -19.68
C ARG A 501 17.57 8.58 -18.89
N HIS A 502 18.33 7.74 -19.58
CA HIS A 502 19.29 6.79 -18.98
C HIS A 502 20.53 6.65 -19.87
N GLN A 503 21.59 6.05 -19.33
CA GLN A 503 22.84 5.80 -20.08
C GLN A 503 22.66 4.74 -21.17
N THR A 504 21.78 3.75 -20.96
CA THR A 504 21.61 2.61 -21.87
C THR A 504 20.18 2.56 -22.41
N LEU A 505 20.02 2.04 -23.62
CA LEU A 505 18.71 1.81 -24.24
C LEU A 505 17.87 0.83 -23.40
N LEU A 506 18.51 -0.24 -22.91
CA LEU A 506 17.83 -1.26 -22.14
C LEU A 506 17.24 -0.70 -20.84
N SER A 507 17.93 0.22 -20.16
CA SER A 507 17.39 0.88 -18.96
C SER A 507 16.10 1.64 -19.25
N ILE A 508 16.02 2.36 -20.38
CA ILE A 508 14.79 3.11 -20.75
C ILE A 508 13.67 2.17 -21.15
N LEU A 509 13.96 1.11 -21.91
CA LEU A 509 12.94 0.14 -22.31
C LEU A 509 12.39 -0.61 -21.10
N VAL A 510 13.24 -1.03 -20.16
CA VAL A 510 12.82 -1.66 -18.91
C VAL A 510 12.02 -0.68 -18.06
N TRP A 511 12.46 0.57 -17.95
CA TRP A 511 11.72 1.61 -17.22
C TRP A 511 10.34 1.88 -17.81
N ALA A 512 10.24 2.03 -19.13
CA ALA A 512 8.97 2.31 -19.81
C ALA A 512 8.02 1.12 -19.76
N TYR A 513 8.55 -0.12 -19.82
CA TYR A 513 7.78 -1.34 -19.63
C TYR A 513 7.29 -1.50 -18.19
N LEU A 514 8.18 -1.35 -17.20
CA LEU A 514 7.87 -1.51 -15.78
C LEU A 514 6.76 -0.54 -15.32
N ASN A 515 6.83 0.70 -15.80
CA ASN A 515 5.91 1.77 -15.41
C ASN A 515 4.64 1.84 -16.26
N GLY A 516 4.42 0.87 -17.17
CA GLY A 516 3.22 0.86 -18.02
C GLY A 516 3.13 2.03 -19.01
N VAL A 517 4.26 2.70 -19.28
CA VAL A 517 4.33 3.77 -20.29
C VAL A 517 4.20 3.17 -21.69
N ILE A 518 4.68 1.93 -21.87
CA ILE A 518 4.51 1.12 -23.08
C ILE A 518 3.52 -0.01 -22.80
N ASP A 519 2.47 -0.07 -23.59
CA ASP A 519 1.49 -1.16 -23.64
C ASP A 519 1.51 -1.86 -25.03
N ASP A 520 0.51 -2.68 -25.31
CA ASP A 520 0.37 -3.36 -26.62
C ASP A 520 -0.09 -2.42 -27.74
N SER A 521 -0.65 -1.25 -27.41
CA SER A 521 -1.15 -0.27 -28.38
C SER A 521 -0.12 0.81 -28.74
N THR A 522 0.96 0.90 -27.98
CA THR A 522 2.01 1.92 -28.11
C THR A 522 2.82 1.76 -29.40
N GLN A 523 2.88 2.83 -30.20
CA GLN A 523 3.71 2.91 -31.40
C GLN A 523 5.11 3.43 -31.05
N LEU A 524 6.15 2.72 -31.51
CA LEU A 524 7.54 3.03 -31.20
C LEU A 524 8.27 3.60 -32.42
N HIS A 525 8.99 4.68 -32.20
CA HIS A 525 9.92 5.30 -33.15
C HIS A 525 11.32 5.32 -32.56
N CYS A 526 12.33 5.32 -33.43
CA CYS A 526 13.72 5.39 -33.01
C CYS A 526 14.51 6.34 -33.89
N GLU A 527 15.16 7.31 -33.26
CA GLU A 527 16.10 8.24 -33.86
C GLU A 527 17.50 7.90 -33.32
N ALA A 528 18.19 7.00 -34.03
CA ALA A 528 19.52 6.55 -33.68
C ALA A 528 20.37 6.34 -34.95
N SER A 529 20.67 7.45 -35.62
CA SER A 529 21.32 7.50 -36.94
C SER A 529 22.64 6.70 -37.01
N ASP A 530 23.34 6.56 -35.88
CA ASP A 530 24.68 5.95 -35.81
C ASP A 530 24.73 4.55 -35.17
N SER A 531 23.62 4.01 -34.65
CA SER A 531 23.63 2.72 -33.91
C SER A 531 23.16 1.50 -34.70
N GLY A 532 22.72 1.69 -35.96
CA GLY A 532 22.13 0.63 -36.77
C GLY A 532 20.82 0.03 -36.20
N LEU A 533 20.23 0.69 -35.19
CA LEU A 533 19.12 0.15 -34.42
C LEU A 533 17.79 0.43 -35.13
N SER A 534 17.02 -0.62 -35.34
CA SER A 534 15.71 -0.56 -36.00
C SER A 534 14.56 -0.63 -34.99
N VAL A 535 13.39 -0.08 -35.37
CA VAL A 535 12.15 -0.24 -34.59
C VAL A 535 11.78 -1.71 -34.39
N ARG A 536 12.13 -2.60 -35.34
CA ARG A 536 11.92 -4.05 -35.21
C ARG A 536 12.70 -4.64 -34.03
N GLU A 537 13.92 -4.17 -33.80
CA GLU A 537 14.74 -4.63 -32.67
C GLU A 537 14.17 -4.14 -31.34
N LEU A 538 13.64 -2.92 -31.27
CA LEU A 538 12.92 -2.44 -30.08
C LEU A 538 11.75 -3.38 -29.72
N TYR A 539 10.91 -3.71 -30.69
CA TYR A 539 9.81 -4.65 -30.46
C TYR A 539 10.29 -6.06 -30.09
N ALA A 540 11.41 -6.53 -30.65
CA ALA A 540 12.01 -7.81 -30.29
C ALA A 540 12.53 -7.83 -28.83
N ILE A 541 13.18 -6.74 -28.39
CA ILE A 541 13.63 -6.57 -26.99
C ILE A 541 12.42 -6.56 -26.05
N LEU A 542 11.38 -5.78 -26.37
CA LEU A 542 10.18 -5.68 -25.54
C LEU A 542 9.40 -7.01 -25.46
N SER A 543 9.24 -7.71 -26.59
CA SER A 543 8.61 -9.04 -26.62
C SER A 543 9.35 -10.02 -25.71
N ARG A 544 10.67 -9.90 -25.65
CA ARG A 544 11.50 -10.71 -24.76
C ARG A 544 11.37 -10.31 -23.30
N LEU A 545 11.39 -9.02 -23.00
CA LEU A 545 11.14 -8.50 -21.65
C LEU A 545 9.79 -9.00 -21.12
N ARG A 546 8.72 -8.93 -21.92
CA ARG A 546 7.39 -9.43 -21.56
C ARG A 546 7.35 -10.92 -21.21
N ARG A 547 8.16 -11.74 -21.89
CA ARG A 547 8.24 -13.18 -21.57
C ARG A 547 9.06 -13.47 -20.31
N VAL A 548 10.16 -12.76 -20.11
CA VAL A 548 11.09 -13.01 -19.00
C VAL A 548 10.60 -12.35 -17.70
N LEU A 549 9.96 -11.20 -17.81
CA LEU A 549 9.47 -10.38 -16.70
C LEU A 549 7.97 -10.11 -16.88
N PRO A 550 7.09 -11.12 -16.75
CA PRO A 550 5.65 -10.89 -16.84
C PRO A 550 5.19 -9.95 -15.71
N LEU A 551 4.55 -8.85 -16.08
CA LEU A 551 3.94 -7.90 -15.14
C LEU A 551 2.42 -8.16 -14.99
N PRO A 552 1.82 -7.93 -13.82
CA PRO A 552 2.46 -7.47 -12.58
C PRO A 552 3.31 -8.56 -11.91
N LEU A 553 4.38 -8.15 -11.23
CA LEU A 553 5.22 -9.06 -10.45
C LEU A 553 4.44 -9.67 -9.28
N PRO A 554 4.70 -10.92 -8.90
CA PRO A 554 4.04 -11.54 -7.75
C PRO A 554 4.41 -10.82 -6.45
N ALA A 555 3.49 -10.78 -5.48
CA ALA A 555 3.75 -10.20 -4.18
C ALA A 555 4.86 -10.97 -3.43
N VAL A 556 5.78 -10.23 -2.81
CA VAL A 556 6.89 -10.82 -2.05
C VAL A 556 6.43 -11.24 -0.66
N THR A 557 6.69 -12.48 -0.27
CA THR A 557 6.34 -13.00 1.06
C THR A 557 7.25 -12.43 2.15
N GLU A 558 6.75 -12.40 3.39
CA GLU A 558 7.50 -11.94 4.56
C GLU A 558 8.81 -12.71 4.77
N ASP A 559 8.77 -14.03 4.59
CA ASP A 559 9.93 -14.89 4.79
C ASP A 559 11.07 -14.55 3.82
N ILE A 560 10.74 -14.16 2.59
CA ILE A 560 11.74 -13.70 1.61
C ILE A 560 12.31 -12.34 2.01
N LEU A 561 11.47 -11.43 2.50
CA LEU A 561 11.90 -10.10 2.94
C LEU A 561 12.77 -10.16 4.20
N LEU A 562 12.69 -11.22 5.02
CA LEU A 562 13.59 -11.37 6.17
C LEU A 562 15.00 -11.82 5.78
N LEU A 563 15.17 -12.34 4.56
CA LEU A 563 16.46 -12.67 3.98
C LEU A 563 17.06 -11.44 3.31
N ARG A 564 18.37 -11.46 3.07
CA ARG A 564 19.01 -10.47 2.18
C ARG A 564 18.49 -10.65 0.76
N SER A 565 18.43 -9.56 0.00
CA SER A 565 18.05 -9.62 -1.42
C SER A 565 19.01 -10.52 -2.20
N TYR A 566 18.48 -11.38 -3.07
CA TYR A 566 19.26 -12.24 -3.95
C TYR A 566 18.65 -12.28 -5.36
N PRO A 567 19.44 -12.52 -6.42
CA PRO A 567 18.93 -12.55 -7.78
C PRO A 567 18.03 -13.77 -8.01
N VAL A 568 16.91 -13.56 -8.70
CA VAL A 568 15.92 -14.61 -9.04
C VAL A 568 15.89 -14.81 -10.55
N THR A 569 15.83 -13.73 -11.34
CA THR A 569 15.79 -13.80 -12.80
C THR A 569 16.82 -12.85 -13.40
N VAL A 570 17.60 -13.33 -14.36
CA VAL A 570 18.63 -12.57 -15.05
C VAL A 570 18.41 -12.69 -16.56
N LEU A 571 18.36 -11.56 -17.25
CA LEU A 571 18.36 -11.47 -18.70
C LEU A 571 19.70 -10.88 -19.16
N LEU A 572 20.45 -11.62 -19.97
CA LEU A 572 21.69 -11.18 -20.59
C LEU A 572 21.45 -10.95 -22.09
N LEU A 573 21.66 -9.73 -22.56
CA LEU A 573 21.54 -9.34 -23.96
C LEU A 573 22.91 -8.94 -24.50
N VAL A 574 23.38 -9.69 -25.50
CA VAL A 574 24.70 -9.51 -26.09
C VAL A 574 24.57 -8.61 -27.32
N ASN A 575 25.43 -7.59 -27.38
CA ASN A 575 25.57 -6.66 -28.49
C ASN A 575 24.26 -5.97 -28.90
N LEU A 576 23.55 -5.40 -27.91
CA LEU A 576 22.25 -4.74 -28.11
C LEU A 576 22.36 -3.45 -28.93
N THR A 577 23.40 -2.66 -28.69
CA THR A 577 23.77 -1.50 -29.52
C THR A 577 25.10 -1.81 -30.19
N GLY A 578 25.06 -2.33 -31.40
CA GLY A 578 26.30 -2.52 -32.18
C GLY A 578 26.86 -1.16 -32.59
N ASP A 579 28.15 -0.95 -32.36
CA ASP A 579 28.92 -0.14 -33.31
C ASP A 579 28.76 -0.80 -34.68
N PRO A 580 28.56 -0.02 -35.77
CA PRO A 580 28.54 -0.58 -37.10
C PRO A 580 29.87 -1.31 -37.30
N ALA A 581 29.82 -2.63 -37.48
CA ALA A 581 31.01 -3.40 -37.79
C ALA A 581 31.73 -2.70 -38.97
N PRO A 582 33.06 -2.48 -38.90
CA PRO A 582 33.79 -1.99 -40.06
C PRO A 582 33.47 -2.94 -41.21
N GLN A 583 33.09 -2.39 -42.36
CA GLN A 583 32.64 -3.14 -43.53
C GLN A 583 33.61 -4.28 -43.85
N CYS A 584 33.32 -5.52 -43.41
CA CYS A 584 34.15 -6.66 -43.74
C CYS A 584 34.04 -6.90 -45.25
N SER A 585 35.14 -6.67 -45.96
CA SER A 585 35.27 -7.00 -47.37
C SER A 585 34.96 -8.48 -47.63
N PRO A 586 34.38 -8.86 -48.77
CA PRO A 586 33.87 -10.21 -49.07
C PRO A 586 34.95 -11.32 -49.16
N VAL A 587 36.20 -11.01 -48.82
CA VAL A 587 37.36 -11.91 -48.93
C VAL A 587 37.49 -12.85 -47.72
N TYR A 588 36.82 -12.58 -46.59
CA TYR A 588 36.97 -13.35 -45.34
C TYR A 588 35.93 -14.44 -45.07
N GLN A 589 34.94 -14.66 -45.97
CA GLN A 589 33.87 -15.65 -45.75
C GLN A 589 34.35 -17.13 -45.73
N ASN A 590 35.58 -17.42 -46.15
CA ASN A 590 36.03 -18.80 -46.36
C ASN A 590 37.05 -19.36 -45.34
N LYS A 591 37.29 -18.70 -44.18
CA LYS A 591 38.21 -19.22 -43.15
C LYS A 591 37.72 -19.02 -41.71
N ILE A 592 36.50 -19.47 -41.40
CA ILE A 592 36.07 -19.70 -40.01
C ILE A 592 35.36 -21.06 -39.95
N SER A 593 36.15 -22.13 -40.07
CA SER A 593 35.71 -23.53 -39.97
C SER A 593 36.36 -24.23 -38.76
N GLU A 594 36.63 -23.50 -37.67
CA GLU A 594 37.05 -24.13 -36.41
C GLU A 594 36.31 -23.57 -35.18
N PRO A 595 35.77 -24.42 -34.30
CA PRO A 595 34.95 -24.00 -33.14
C PRO A 595 35.73 -23.37 -31.98
N ARG A 596 37.06 -23.26 -32.06
CA ARG A 596 37.92 -22.78 -30.95
C ARG A 596 38.17 -21.27 -30.94
N ALA A 597 37.99 -20.58 -32.07
CA ALA A 597 38.45 -19.22 -32.27
C ALA A 597 37.49 -18.11 -31.79
N ALA A 598 36.33 -18.45 -31.21
CA ALA A 598 35.35 -17.44 -30.78
C ALA A 598 35.78 -16.68 -29.50
N PHE A 599 36.70 -17.23 -28.70
CA PHE A 599 37.18 -16.61 -27.45
C PHE A 599 38.66 -16.88 -27.12
N SER A 600 39.42 -17.58 -27.98
CA SER A 600 40.86 -17.81 -27.76
C SER A 600 41.68 -16.66 -28.35
N GLY A 601 42.43 -15.95 -27.50
CA GLY A 601 43.25 -14.78 -27.83
C GLY A 601 44.46 -15.02 -28.76
N SER A 602 44.32 -15.80 -29.83
CA SER A 602 45.34 -15.86 -30.87
C SER A 602 44.69 -16.03 -32.25
N GLY A 603 44.53 -14.93 -32.99
CA GLY A 603 44.32 -14.98 -34.44
C GLY A 603 43.30 -14.01 -35.05
N LEU A 604 42.52 -13.27 -34.26
CA LEU A 604 41.54 -12.30 -34.78
C LEU A 604 41.80 -10.91 -34.16
N THR A 605 42.75 -10.18 -34.73
CA THR A 605 42.94 -8.75 -34.47
C THR A 605 41.95 -7.91 -35.27
N GLU A 606 40.65 -8.20 -35.15
CA GLU A 606 39.60 -7.21 -35.40
C GLU A 606 38.66 -7.29 -34.19
N ARG A 607 38.75 -6.25 -33.36
CA ARG A 607 38.10 -6.13 -32.05
C ARG A 607 36.58 -6.26 -32.21
N THR A 608 36.03 -7.45 -31.95
CA THR A 608 34.63 -7.57 -31.61
C THR A 608 34.46 -6.95 -30.23
N HIS A 609 34.15 -5.65 -30.19
CA HIS A 609 33.72 -4.97 -28.98
C HIS A 609 32.44 -5.66 -28.49
N LEU A 610 32.61 -6.61 -27.58
CA LEU A 610 31.50 -7.34 -26.99
C LEU A 610 30.88 -6.46 -25.92
N SER A 611 29.56 -6.27 -25.99
CA SER A 611 28.77 -5.63 -24.95
C SER A 611 27.75 -6.62 -24.40
N ILE A 612 27.57 -6.61 -23.09
CA ILE A 612 26.55 -7.36 -22.38
C ILE A 612 25.72 -6.37 -21.59
N ASP A 613 24.46 -6.24 -21.98
CA ASP A 613 23.44 -5.57 -21.21
C ASP A 613 22.74 -6.61 -20.34
N GLN A 614 22.60 -6.32 -19.04
CA GLN A 614 22.07 -7.24 -18.05
C GLN A 614 20.87 -6.62 -17.35
N VAL A 615 19.77 -7.37 -17.24
CA VAL A 615 18.63 -7.05 -16.36
C VAL A 615 18.60 -8.09 -15.25
N VAL A 616 18.53 -7.66 -13.99
CA VAL A 616 18.39 -8.54 -12.83
C VAL A 616 17.14 -8.19 -12.06
N LEU A 617 16.27 -9.18 -11.88
CA LEU A 617 15.17 -9.15 -10.91
C LEU A 617 15.61 -9.89 -9.65
N ASN A 618 15.59 -9.22 -8.51
CA ASN A 618 15.91 -9.82 -7.22
C ASN A 618 14.68 -10.29 -6.44
N SER A 619 14.92 -10.95 -5.31
CA SER A 619 13.89 -11.52 -4.43
C SER A 619 13.00 -10.49 -3.73
N TRP A 620 13.41 -9.22 -3.73
CA TRP A 620 12.63 -8.09 -3.22
C TRP A 620 11.85 -7.37 -4.33
N ASN A 621 11.78 -7.95 -5.53
CA ASN A 621 11.21 -7.36 -6.75
C ASN A 621 11.91 -6.07 -7.23
N GLU A 622 13.18 -5.85 -6.88
CA GLU A 622 13.96 -4.76 -7.46
C GLU A 622 14.51 -5.18 -8.83
N LEU A 623 14.40 -4.27 -9.79
CA LEU A 623 14.97 -4.43 -11.12
C LEU A 623 16.21 -3.55 -11.25
N THR A 624 17.34 -4.17 -11.57
CA THR A 624 18.57 -3.44 -11.90
C THR A 624 18.97 -3.70 -13.35
N VAL A 625 19.51 -2.67 -14.00
CA VAL A 625 20.05 -2.75 -15.35
C VAL A 625 21.48 -2.25 -15.35
N SER A 626 22.40 -3.09 -15.82
CA SER A 626 23.81 -2.76 -15.98
C SER A 626 24.26 -3.06 -17.40
N GLN A 627 25.30 -2.35 -17.86
CA GLN A 627 25.94 -2.63 -19.13
C GLN A 627 27.44 -2.75 -18.91
N VAL A 628 28.02 -3.78 -19.51
CA VAL A 628 29.45 -4.04 -19.49
C VAL A 628 29.95 -4.21 -20.92
N SER A 629 31.01 -3.49 -21.28
CA SER A 629 31.57 -3.50 -22.63
C SER A 629 33.08 -3.65 -22.62
N GLY A 630 33.63 -4.30 -23.65
CA GLY A 630 35.07 -4.45 -23.87
C GLY A 630 35.54 -5.90 -23.74
N GLU A 631 36.87 -6.10 -23.78
CA GLU A 631 37.47 -7.43 -23.85
C GLU A 631 37.17 -8.31 -22.61
N ALA A 632 36.99 -7.68 -21.45
CA ALA A 632 36.65 -8.37 -20.20
C ALA A 632 35.13 -8.44 -19.91
N ALA A 633 34.26 -8.06 -20.86
CA ALA A 633 32.83 -7.92 -20.60
C ALA A 633 32.15 -9.21 -20.11
N VAL A 634 32.50 -10.35 -20.72
CA VAL A 634 32.00 -11.67 -20.29
C VAL A 634 32.44 -11.96 -18.86
N GLN A 635 33.73 -11.84 -18.56
CA GLN A 635 34.26 -12.13 -17.22
C GLN A 635 33.63 -11.22 -16.15
N GLN A 636 33.54 -9.92 -16.42
CA GLN A 636 32.95 -8.96 -15.49
C GLN A 636 31.46 -9.21 -15.25
N SER A 637 30.68 -9.50 -16.29
CA SER A 637 29.25 -9.84 -16.15
C SER A 637 29.06 -11.13 -15.35
N LEU A 638 29.89 -12.15 -15.58
CA LEU A 638 29.87 -13.38 -14.79
C LEU A 638 30.23 -13.11 -13.33
N THR A 639 31.31 -12.38 -13.06
CA THR A 639 31.71 -12.04 -11.68
C THR A 639 30.62 -11.26 -10.94
N GLN A 640 29.98 -10.29 -11.61
CA GLN A 640 28.83 -9.60 -11.05
C GLN A 640 27.72 -10.59 -10.70
N LEU A 641 27.32 -11.46 -11.62
CA LEU A 641 26.28 -12.46 -11.38
C LEU A 641 26.64 -13.40 -10.20
N PHE A 642 27.88 -13.88 -10.11
CA PHE A 642 28.34 -14.75 -9.02
C PHE A 642 28.32 -14.07 -7.65
N ASN A 643 28.82 -12.83 -7.55
CA ASN A 643 28.84 -12.10 -6.29
C ASN A 643 27.42 -11.92 -5.73
N HIS A 644 26.42 -11.75 -6.60
CA HIS A 644 25.03 -11.64 -6.17
C HIS A 644 24.40 -13.00 -5.80
N CYS A 645 24.88 -14.12 -6.36
CA CYS A 645 24.31 -15.45 -6.12
C CYS A 645 24.91 -16.20 -4.92
N ALA A 646 26.20 -15.97 -4.61
CA ALA A 646 26.98 -16.79 -3.68
C ALA A 646 26.42 -16.89 -2.24
N GLU A 647 25.52 -15.99 -1.85
CA GLU A 647 24.95 -15.96 -0.49
C GLU A 647 23.70 -16.85 -0.31
N HIS A 648 23.02 -17.31 -1.39
CA HIS A 648 21.68 -17.93 -1.27
C HIS A 648 21.48 -19.17 -2.16
N ASN A 649 20.92 -20.25 -1.59
CA ASN A 649 20.65 -21.53 -2.26
C ASN A 649 19.30 -21.54 -3.02
N ALA A 650 18.97 -20.44 -3.72
CA ALA A 650 17.71 -20.26 -4.43
C ALA A 650 17.83 -20.61 -5.92
N GLU A 651 16.69 -20.90 -6.58
CA GLU A 651 16.65 -21.15 -8.02
C GLU A 651 16.85 -19.85 -8.80
N LEU A 652 17.89 -19.83 -9.65
CA LEU A 652 18.22 -18.72 -10.54
C LEU A 652 17.78 -19.05 -11.98
N HIS A 653 16.96 -18.19 -12.57
CA HIS A 653 16.58 -18.27 -13.97
C HIS A 653 17.43 -17.34 -14.83
N VAL A 654 18.21 -17.90 -15.76
CA VAL A 654 19.06 -17.11 -16.66
C VAL A 654 18.55 -17.24 -18.10
N HIS A 655 18.23 -16.11 -18.70
CA HIS A 655 17.78 -15.96 -20.08
C HIS A 655 18.86 -15.23 -20.88
N MET A 656 19.16 -15.68 -22.09
CA MET A 656 20.23 -15.10 -22.92
C MET A 656 19.78 -14.80 -24.35
N GLY A 657 20.06 -13.58 -24.80
CA GLY A 657 19.81 -13.13 -26.16
C GLY A 657 21.03 -12.51 -26.82
N CYS A 658 21.03 -12.51 -28.15
CA CYS A 658 22.05 -11.85 -28.95
C CYS A 658 21.35 -11.06 -30.06
N PHE A 659 21.70 -9.79 -30.24
CA PHE A 659 21.08 -8.90 -31.23
C PHE A 659 22.01 -8.59 -32.42
N SER A 660 23.24 -9.10 -32.44
CA SER A 660 24.16 -8.90 -33.57
C SER A 660 24.94 -10.15 -34.00
N GLY A 661 25.25 -10.25 -35.30
CA GLY A 661 26.22 -11.19 -35.88
C GLY A 661 25.65 -12.27 -36.80
N ALA A 662 26.52 -12.88 -37.63
CA ALA A 662 26.17 -13.95 -38.57
C ALA A 662 25.75 -15.28 -37.91
N GLN A 663 26.00 -15.45 -36.61
CA GLN A 663 25.69 -16.67 -35.84
C GLN A 663 25.29 -16.37 -34.37
N PRO A 664 24.14 -15.72 -34.12
CA PRO A 664 23.69 -15.36 -32.77
C PRO A 664 23.54 -16.58 -31.85
N ASP A 665 23.13 -17.71 -32.42
CA ASP A 665 22.96 -18.98 -31.71
C ASP A 665 24.27 -19.57 -31.17
N LEU A 666 25.40 -19.37 -31.86
CA LEU A 666 26.69 -19.91 -31.44
C LEU A 666 27.22 -19.15 -30.22
N LEU A 667 27.12 -17.82 -30.24
CA LEU A 667 27.54 -16.96 -29.14
C LEU A 667 26.73 -17.22 -27.87
N VAL A 668 25.40 -17.33 -27.99
CA VAL A 668 24.54 -17.67 -26.85
C VAL A 668 24.93 -19.03 -26.28
N ARG A 669 25.03 -20.09 -27.10
CA ARG A 669 25.44 -21.43 -26.62
C ARG A 669 26.78 -21.41 -25.91
N ARG A 670 27.73 -20.59 -26.38
CA ARG A 670 29.04 -20.49 -25.76
C ARG A 670 28.98 -19.81 -24.40
N LEU A 671 28.18 -18.76 -24.26
CA LEU A 671 27.93 -18.11 -22.96
C LEU A 671 27.21 -19.05 -22.00
N GLU A 672 26.25 -19.85 -22.48
CA GLU A 672 25.60 -20.90 -21.69
C GLU A 672 26.62 -21.92 -21.15
N GLN A 673 27.56 -22.37 -22.00
CA GLN A 673 28.63 -23.27 -21.59
C GLN A 673 29.56 -22.63 -20.55
N LEU A 674 29.96 -21.38 -20.73
CA LEU A 674 30.81 -20.66 -19.79
C LEU A 674 30.12 -20.43 -18.45
N LEU A 675 28.83 -20.07 -18.46
CA LEU A 675 28.03 -19.97 -17.24
C LEU A 675 27.92 -21.31 -16.53
N ALA A 676 27.61 -22.39 -17.27
CA ALA A 676 27.55 -23.72 -16.70
C ALA A 676 28.89 -24.14 -16.08
N GLN A 677 30.02 -23.90 -16.77
CA GLN A 677 31.36 -24.17 -16.26
C GLN A 677 31.64 -23.37 -15.00
N ALA A 678 31.42 -22.06 -15.01
CA ALA A 678 31.70 -21.21 -13.86
C ALA A 678 30.83 -21.56 -12.63
N PHE A 679 29.57 -21.95 -12.82
CA PHE A 679 28.71 -22.48 -11.74
C PHE A 679 29.10 -23.88 -11.27
N THR A 680 29.85 -24.64 -12.08
CA THR A 680 30.38 -25.95 -11.71
C THR A 680 31.71 -25.81 -10.98
N ASP A 681 32.59 -24.91 -11.43
CA ASP A 681 33.91 -24.66 -10.86
C ASP A 681 33.83 -23.90 -9.52
N SER A 682 32.85 -23.00 -9.35
CA SER A 682 32.58 -22.36 -8.05
C SER A 682 32.19 -23.38 -6.97
N ARG A 683 31.68 -24.57 -7.34
CA ARG A 683 31.46 -25.69 -6.39
C ARG A 683 32.77 -26.23 -5.83
N VAL A 684 33.86 -26.16 -6.60
CA VAL A 684 35.18 -26.68 -6.20
C VAL A 684 35.87 -25.73 -5.22
N GLU A 685 35.68 -24.41 -5.36
CA GLU A 685 36.20 -23.41 -4.40
C GLU A 685 35.31 -23.23 -3.16
N ALA A 686 33.97 -23.30 -3.28
CA ALA A 686 33.05 -23.22 -2.14
C ALA A 686 33.20 -24.39 -1.15
N HIS A 687 33.70 -25.55 -1.60
CA HIS A 687 34.08 -26.65 -0.69
C HIS A 687 35.26 -26.32 0.24
N ARG A 688 36.00 -25.22 0.02
CA ARG A 688 37.06 -24.76 0.93
C ARG A 688 36.65 -23.63 1.86
N VAL A 689 35.52 -22.96 1.63
CA VAL A 689 34.98 -21.91 2.53
C VAL A 689 33.46 -22.05 2.59
N SER A 690 32.96 -22.59 3.71
CA SER A 690 31.53 -22.73 4.06
C SER A 690 30.70 -23.76 3.27
N ASN A 691 30.28 -24.82 3.99
CA ASN A 691 29.21 -25.73 3.59
C ASN A 691 27.88 -24.97 3.45
N LYS A 692 27.49 -24.56 2.22
CA LYS A 692 26.10 -24.43 1.76
C LYS A 692 26.10 -24.16 0.25
N ALA A 693 25.57 -25.12 -0.50
CA ALA A 693 25.52 -25.16 -1.96
C ALA A 693 24.61 -24.06 -2.57
N CYS A 694 24.81 -23.74 -3.85
CA CYS A 694 23.77 -23.20 -4.76
C CYS A 694 23.44 -24.31 -5.76
N THR A 695 22.24 -24.90 -5.68
CA THR A 695 21.93 -26.16 -6.39
C THR A 695 20.92 -26.01 -7.55
N PHE A 696 20.46 -24.80 -7.87
CA PHE A 696 19.33 -24.63 -8.78
C PHE A 696 19.61 -23.45 -9.74
N TYR A 697 20.09 -23.70 -10.96
CA TYR A 697 20.05 -22.70 -12.04
C TYR A 697 19.47 -23.34 -13.30
N ARG A 698 18.53 -22.65 -13.94
CA ARG A 698 17.88 -23.11 -15.18
C ARG A 698 18.17 -22.13 -16.29
N VAL A 699 19.01 -22.55 -17.24
CA VAL A 699 19.30 -21.81 -18.46
C VAL A 699 18.21 -22.13 -19.49
N ARG A 700 17.50 -21.12 -19.97
CA ARG A 700 16.51 -21.28 -21.05
C ARG A 700 17.00 -20.61 -22.33
N ARG A 701 17.20 -21.43 -23.36
CA ARG A 701 17.50 -20.97 -24.72
C ARG A 701 16.22 -20.56 -25.43
N GLU A 702 16.26 -19.41 -26.06
CA GLU A 702 15.11 -18.85 -26.76
C GLU A 702 15.57 -18.41 -28.15
N SER A 703 15.18 -19.18 -29.18
CA SER A 703 15.52 -18.86 -30.57
C SER A 703 14.80 -17.60 -31.03
N LEU A 704 15.52 -16.73 -31.73
CA LEU A 704 14.93 -15.68 -32.56
C LEU A 704 14.29 -16.38 -33.77
N SER A 705 13.00 -16.71 -33.71
CA SER A 705 12.24 -16.92 -34.94
C SER A 705 11.99 -15.53 -35.52
N VAL A 706 12.83 -15.17 -36.49
CA VAL A 706 12.77 -13.96 -37.32
C VAL A 706 11.40 -13.81 -37.96
#